data_AF-A0A7C5QAW6-F1
#
_entry.id   AF-A0A7C5QAW6-F1
#
_cell.length_a   1.000
_cell.length_b   1.000
_cell.length_c   1.000
_cell.angle_alpha   90.00
_cell.angle_beta   90.00
_cell.angle_gamma   90.00
#
_symmetry.space_group_name_H-M   'P 1'
#
loop_
_entity.id
_entity.type
_entity.pdbx_description
1 polymer ?
#
loop_
_entity_poly.entity_id
_entity_poly.type
_entity_poly.pdbx_seq_one_letter_code
_entity_poly.pdbx_strand_id
1 'polypeptide(L)'
;IYLDQGSSLKITNSQLINNKGAIILLSSVASTTINNSDIWNPDFCLPQQDNPNYCGMGDGILNYSSKSFDLTNNYWGDAGGPSIAFPQVNYVSGTPIAEIRGGKSVYVPFANKPIWRKQKLDPVIIIPGILGSWYLPTTGQWEIDPILNTYRDLWQALLAAGYVEGETLFAFPYQWRQSNVLTALELKQKIAEIKAKTGSNKVDLLTHSMGGLVARQYIETPGYDNDVDQLIFIATPHHGAPKAYLMWEGGEFGREPMDIVFKYIFSLEAVEHGYDDRDGLFKYLHDFNIDSVKELLPDYDYLKDKNTGELLPYPNNYPTNQFLEILNNQVFLNKLSQVRILNIVADSGKNETLNVIRIGSSTQTELYPDLWQHGEPDGYDNWFSDDHGLENGPGDDTVPLNSNNSFNNSRQESFWGATHQSIVNKAQKAVIKELTGTEPETEITSSPIEKLLMFRIFSPADFQIIAPDGKRLGRDLSGEGIVEEIAGGYYSGFTSSSEYAVIPNPLPGEYQVKLLGTGVGSYRVVVNYIDDTTSTESVYSGSITPNDNQELKLSYQGEEVKLSIVDNNNVGGGAGGGGGSNAGGGSGGSGGFGGGGGGGNIGGIGGAPTSGGIVSSSAVNLLTDTDYYYNSIRQEIVSLQDRIKWLEDYSLSIERYNGIKTDDKIFLLDPIVMELNRLRKLLQEKTLIIKLE
;
A
#
# COMPACT_ATOMS: atom_id res chain seq x y z
N ILE A 1 38.53 -18.99 15.41
CA ILE A 1 38.16 -20.43 15.29
C ILE A 1 39.41 -21.24 15.62
N TYR A 2 39.35 -22.24 16.50
CA TYR A 2 40.50 -23.08 16.87
C TYR A 2 40.17 -24.55 16.54
N LEU A 3 40.97 -25.21 15.70
CA LEU A 3 40.74 -26.59 15.27
C LEU A 3 41.87 -27.53 15.74
N ASP A 4 41.51 -28.63 16.40
CA ASP A 4 42.41 -29.70 16.85
C ASP A 4 41.82 -31.12 16.64
N GLN A 5 42.51 -32.16 17.12
CA GLN A 5 42.03 -33.55 17.23
C GLN A 5 41.30 -34.16 16.01
N GLY A 6 41.93 -34.23 14.83
CA GLY A 6 41.33 -34.91 13.68
C GLY A 6 40.09 -34.20 13.11
N SER A 7 39.81 -32.97 13.57
CA SER A 7 38.69 -32.16 13.09
C SER A 7 38.80 -31.85 11.59
N SER A 8 37.65 -31.67 10.95
CA SER A 8 37.56 -31.13 9.59
C SER A 8 36.68 -29.88 9.55
N LEU A 9 37.06 -28.89 8.74
CA LEU A 9 36.31 -27.64 8.57
C LEU A 9 35.97 -27.42 7.10
N LYS A 10 34.71 -27.10 6.80
CA LYS A 10 34.26 -26.69 5.47
C LYS A 10 33.44 -25.41 5.56
N ILE A 11 33.96 -24.32 5.01
CA ILE A 11 33.29 -23.02 4.90
C ILE A 11 33.26 -22.67 3.42
N THR A 12 32.07 -22.42 2.87
CA THR A 12 31.91 -22.08 1.46
C THR A 12 30.77 -21.09 1.26
N ASN A 13 30.93 -20.07 0.41
CA ASN A 13 29.91 -19.04 0.11
C ASN A 13 29.44 -18.28 1.36
N SER A 14 30.37 -17.80 2.18
CA SER A 14 30.07 -17.21 3.48
C SER A 14 30.83 -15.91 3.73
N GLN A 15 30.30 -15.05 4.60
CA GLN A 15 31.04 -13.94 5.19
C GLN A 15 31.46 -14.32 6.61
N LEU A 16 32.75 -14.21 6.93
CA LEU A 16 33.28 -14.50 8.26
C LEU A 16 33.50 -13.19 9.02
N ILE A 17 32.47 -12.76 9.74
CA ILE A 17 32.53 -11.64 10.69
C ILE A 17 33.00 -12.19 12.03
N ASN A 18 34.31 -12.35 12.22
CA ASN A 18 34.85 -12.50 13.57
C ASN A 18 35.04 -11.09 14.15
N ASN A 19 34.96 -10.91 15.47
CA ASN A 19 35.26 -9.65 16.14
C ASN A 19 36.50 -9.76 17.06
N LYS A 20 37.12 -10.94 17.25
CA LYS A 20 38.21 -11.13 18.22
C LYS A 20 39.31 -12.19 17.91
N GLY A 21 39.57 -12.64 16.67
CA GLY A 21 40.80 -13.44 16.44
C GLY A 21 40.95 -14.23 15.13
N ALA A 22 42.09 -14.92 15.01
CA ALA A 22 42.47 -15.73 13.84
C ALA A 22 41.73 -17.08 13.74
N ILE A 23 41.76 -17.69 12.55
CA ILE A 23 41.48 -19.12 12.36
C ILE A 23 42.78 -19.90 12.59
N ILE A 24 42.84 -20.74 13.62
CA ILE A 24 44.03 -21.50 14.01
C ILE A 24 43.82 -22.98 13.64
N LEU A 25 44.70 -23.49 12.78
CA LEU A 25 44.74 -24.87 12.30
C LEU A 25 45.95 -25.57 12.90
N LEU A 26 45.75 -26.53 13.81
CA LEU A 26 46.84 -27.29 14.42
C LEU A 26 47.31 -28.48 13.57
N SER A 27 48.45 -29.06 13.94
CA SER A 27 49.08 -30.20 13.25
C SER A 27 48.20 -31.45 13.12
N SER A 28 47.19 -31.60 13.99
CA SER A 28 46.27 -32.74 14.04
C SER A 28 45.00 -32.57 13.19
N VAL A 29 44.78 -31.43 12.54
CA VAL A 29 43.60 -31.19 11.67
C VAL A 29 43.58 -32.17 10.50
N ALA A 30 42.43 -32.80 10.23
CA ALA A 30 42.29 -33.79 9.18
C ALA A 30 42.15 -33.15 7.79
N SER A 31 41.21 -32.22 7.61
CA SER A 31 40.99 -31.48 6.37
C SER A 31 40.38 -30.09 6.62
N THR A 32 40.72 -29.11 5.80
CA THR A 32 40.10 -27.77 5.84
C THR A 32 39.87 -27.28 4.42
N THR A 33 38.65 -26.80 4.16
CA THR A 33 38.26 -26.09 2.96
C THR A 33 37.58 -24.79 3.39
N ILE A 34 38.17 -23.67 3.03
CA ILE A 34 37.55 -22.35 3.11
C ILE A 34 37.64 -21.78 1.71
N ASN A 35 36.55 -21.81 0.95
CA ASN A 35 36.58 -21.29 -0.41
C ASN A 35 35.34 -20.47 -0.69
N ASN A 36 35.38 -19.64 -1.74
CA ASN A 36 34.27 -18.78 -2.10
C ASN A 36 33.75 -18.00 -0.88
N SER A 37 34.59 -17.32 -0.09
CA SER A 37 34.14 -16.60 1.12
C SER A 37 34.76 -15.20 1.27
N ASP A 38 34.07 -14.29 1.94
CA ASP A 38 34.61 -13.00 2.40
C ASP A 38 35.12 -13.18 3.82
N ILE A 39 36.41 -12.98 4.01
CA ILE A 39 37.09 -13.19 5.28
C ILE A 39 37.70 -11.90 5.82
N TRP A 40 37.29 -10.77 5.26
CA TRP A 40 37.63 -9.42 5.70
C TRP A 40 36.51 -8.80 6.53
N ASN A 41 36.88 -7.98 7.53
CA ASN A 41 35.95 -7.19 8.32
C ASN A 41 36.56 -5.79 8.61
N PRO A 42 35.89 -4.69 8.20
CA PRO A 42 36.39 -3.32 8.35
C PRO A 42 36.48 -2.82 9.79
N ASP A 43 35.73 -3.39 10.74
CA ASP A 43 35.73 -2.96 12.16
C ASP A 43 37.05 -3.26 12.89
N PHE A 44 37.94 -4.07 12.30
CA PHE A 44 39.25 -4.43 12.84
C PHE A 44 40.33 -3.35 12.71
N CYS A 45 40.07 -2.29 11.94
CA CYS A 45 40.97 -1.16 11.73
C CYS A 45 40.49 0.12 12.45
N LEU A 46 39.82 -0.02 13.59
CA LEU A 46 39.56 1.10 14.49
C LEU A 46 40.88 1.52 15.18
N PRO A 47 41.28 2.80 15.10
CA PRO A 47 42.47 3.31 15.79
C PRO A 47 42.40 2.98 17.28
N GLN A 48 43.37 2.24 17.81
CA GLN A 48 43.48 2.08 19.26
C GLN A 48 43.98 3.38 19.87
N GLN A 49 43.45 3.74 21.04
CA GLN A 49 43.74 5.00 21.74
C GLN A 49 45.25 5.20 21.99
N ASP A 50 45.99 4.09 22.07
CA ASP A 50 47.41 4.02 22.41
C ASP A 50 48.29 3.70 21.18
N ASN A 51 47.69 3.30 20.05
CA ASN A 51 48.41 3.04 18.80
C ASN A 51 47.51 3.31 17.57
N PRO A 52 47.45 4.57 17.12
CA PRO A 52 46.53 5.00 16.06
C PRO A 52 46.78 4.34 14.69
N ASN A 53 47.94 3.71 14.52
CA ASN A 53 48.36 3.06 13.28
C ASN A 53 48.27 1.52 13.36
N TYR A 54 47.70 0.96 14.43
CA TYR A 54 47.58 -0.48 14.63
C TYR A 54 46.25 -1.02 14.08
N CYS A 55 46.26 -1.63 12.89
CA CYS A 55 45.19 -2.55 12.49
C CYS A 55 45.40 -3.87 13.25
N GLY A 56 44.40 -4.28 14.03
CA GLY A 56 44.47 -5.43 14.94
C GLY A 56 44.38 -6.81 14.29
N MET A 57 44.99 -7.03 13.13
CA MET A 57 45.20 -8.37 12.58
C MET A 57 46.69 -8.62 12.40
N GLY A 58 47.27 -9.33 13.36
CA GLY A 58 48.57 -9.97 13.15
C GLY A 58 48.48 -11.17 12.20
N ASP A 59 47.33 -11.84 12.09
CA ASP A 59 47.14 -13.07 11.31
C ASP A 59 45.65 -13.36 11.04
N GLY A 60 45.24 -13.59 9.78
CA GLY A 60 43.87 -14.00 9.41
C GLY A 60 43.67 -15.51 9.54
N ILE A 61 44.65 -16.29 9.05
CA ILE A 61 44.71 -17.75 9.20
C ILE A 61 46.12 -18.17 9.66
N LEU A 62 46.18 -18.92 10.77
CA LEU A 62 47.38 -19.53 11.34
C LEU A 62 47.35 -21.04 11.09
N ASN A 63 48.16 -21.53 10.16
CA ASN A 63 48.30 -22.95 9.85
C ASN A 63 49.59 -23.54 10.45
N TYR A 64 49.49 -24.10 11.66
CA TYR A 64 50.58 -24.81 12.33
C TYR A 64 50.76 -26.28 11.86
N SER A 65 50.08 -26.69 10.79
CA SER A 65 50.21 -28.04 10.22
C SER A 65 51.21 -28.07 9.05
N SER A 66 51.72 -29.25 8.72
CA SER A 66 52.48 -29.49 7.48
C SER A 66 51.58 -29.75 6.27
N LYS A 67 50.24 -29.73 6.46
CA LYS A 67 49.26 -30.07 5.43
C LYS A 67 48.90 -28.85 4.57
N SER A 68 48.42 -29.15 3.36
CA SER A 68 47.82 -28.17 2.46
C SER A 68 46.30 -28.18 2.65
N PHE A 69 45.70 -26.99 2.66
CA PHE A 69 44.26 -26.80 2.77
C PHE A 69 43.78 -25.94 1.60
N ASP A 70 42.54 -26.16 1.17
CA ASP A 70 41.93 -25.38 0.10
C ASP A 70 41.45 -24.03 0.68
N LEU A 71 42.18 -22.97 0.35
CA LEU A 71 41.85 -21.59 0.70
C LEU A 71 41.59 -20.74 -0.56
N THR A 72 41.13 -21.37 -1.64
CA THR A 72 40.95 -20.72 -2.95
C THR A 72 39.69 -19.86 -3.01
N ASN A 73 39.68 -18.88 -3.91
CA ASN A 73 38.54 -18.01 -4.18
C ASN A 73 38.01 -17.33 -2.91
N ASN A 74 38.86 -16.65 -2.14
CA ASN A 74 38.39 -15.85 -1.00
C ASN A 74 38.76 -14.38 -1.20
N TYR A 75 37.96 -13.48 -0.63
CA TYR A 75 38.25 -12.05 -0.58
C TYR A 75 38.83 -11.69 0.77
N TRP A 76 40.02 -11.09 0.73
CA TRP A 76 40.87 -10.84 1.89
C TRP A 76 40.89 -9.36 2.28
N GLY A 77 39.98 -8.57 1.70
CA GLY A 77 39.92 -7.12 1.87
C GLY A 77 40.64 -6.34 0.75
N ASP A 78 41.53 -7.00 0.00
CA ASP A 78 42.31 -6.43 -1.10
C ASP A 78 42.31 -7.35 -2.33
N ALA A 79 42.35 -6.75 -3.53
CA ALA A 79 42.37 -7.47 -4.80
C ALA A 79 43.67 -8.29 -5.02
N GLY A 80 44.76 -7.92 -4.35
CA GLY A 80 46.03 -8.63 -4.32
C GLY A 80 46.03 -9.88 -3.43
N GLY A 81 44.99 -10.10 -2.63
CA GLY A 81 44.90 -11.23 -1.71
C GLY A 81 45.64 -11.04 -0.37
N PRO A 82 45.80 -12.11 0.43
CA PRO A 82 46.51 -12.04 1.70
C PRO A 82 48.02 -11.98 1.48
N SER A 83 48.74 -11.40 2.44
CA SER A 83 50.18 -11.61 2.53
C SER A 83 50.49 -13.04 3.02
N ILE A 84 51.60 -13.62 2.55
CA ILE A 84 52.09 -14.90 3.06
C ILE A 84 53.40 -14.66 3.79
N ALA A 85 53.46 -15.03 5.07
CA ALA A 85 54.73 -15.12 5.79
C ALA A 85 55.16 -16.57 5.98
N PHE A 86 56.19 -16.96 5.23
CA PHE A 86 57.11 -18.06 5.55
C PHE A 86 58.50 -17.42 5.75
N PRO A 87 59.55 -18.07 6.29
CA PRO A 87 60.84 -17.38 6.30
C PRO A 87 61.19 -17.00 4.84
N GLN A 88 61.42 -15.75 4.41
CA GLN A 88 61.29 -14.43 5.03
C GLN A 88 60.64 -13.43 4.05
N VAL A 89 59.98 -12.45 4.65
CA VAL A 89 59.58 -11.08 4.22
C VAL A 89 60.17 -10.54 2.92
N ASN A 90 59.29 -10.03 2.03
CA ASN A 90 59.65 -9.01 1.05
C ASN A 90 58.42 -8.17 0.66
N TYR A 91 58.51 -6.86 0.95
CA TYR A 91 58.13 -5.74 0.07
C TYR A 91 56.83 -4.90 0.19
N VAL A 92 57.07 -3.62 -0.15
CA VAL A 92 56.31 -2.48 -0.71
C VAL A 92 54.97 -2.03 -0.11
N SER A 93 54.98 -0.79 0.41
CA SER A 93 53.92 0.22 0.48
C SER A 93 52.47 -0.23 0.20
N GLY A 94 51.75 -0.44 1.30
CA GLY A 94 50.33 -0.74 1.39
C GLY A 94 50.16 -1.63 2.62
N THR A 95 49.51 -1.14 3.69
CA THR A 95 49.35 -1.93 4.92
C THR A 95 48.60 -3.22 4.59
N PRO A 96 49.18 -4.42 4.75
CA PRO A 96 48.46 -5.66 4.49
C PRO A 96 47.33 -5.79 5.50
N ILE A 97 46.12 -6.08 5.01
CA ILE A 97 44.90 -6.15 5.81
C ILE A 97 44.50 -7.58 6.19
N ALA A 98 45.22 -8.61 5.70
CA ALA A 98 45.12 -10.01 6.12
C ALA A 98 46.40 -10.82 5.81
N GLU A 99 46.77 -11.79 6.68
CA GLU A 99 47.97 -12.63 6.58
C GLU A 99 47.66 -14.14 6.77
N ILE A 100 48.32 -15.02 5.99
CA ILE A 100 48.38 -16.47 6.22
C ILE A 100 49.79 -16.86 6.70
N ARG A 101 49.90 -17.52 7.86
CA ARG A 101 51.17 -18.09 8.36
C ARG A 101 51.16 -19.61 8.43
N GLY A 102 52.24 -20.24 7.94
CA GLY A 102 52.48 -21.67 8.13
C GLY A 102 51.78 -22.62 7.11
N GLY A 103 52.29 -23.86 6.99
CA GLY A 103 51.81 -24.89 6.05
C GLY A 103 52.21 -24.75 4.56
N LYS A 104 51.65 -25.56 3.65
CA LYS A 104 51.77 -25.40 2.19
C LYS A 104 50.39 -25.09 1.58
N SER A 105 49.75 -24.01 2.02
CA SER A 105 48.39 -23.68 1.61
C SER A 105 48.32 -23.23 0.15
N VAL A 106 47.28 -23.67 -0.60
CA VAL A 106 46.99 -23.19 -1.95
C VAL A 106 45.96 -22.07 -1.84
N TYR A 107 46.26 -20.90 -2.42
CA TYR A 107 45.36 -19.75 -2.43
C TYR A 107 45.26 -19.16 -3.84
N VAL A 108 44.06 -18.71 -4.19
CA VAL A 108 43.77 -17.91 -5.39
C VAL A 108 42.89 -16.76 -4.90
N PRO A 109 43.38 -15.51 -4.88
CA PRO A 109 42.58 -14.39 -4.40
C PRO A 109 41.47 -14.03 -5.40
N PHE A 110 40.35 -13.53 -4.88
CA PHE A 110 39.40 -12.82 -5.72
C PHE A 110 39.98 -11.46 -6.15
N ALA A 111 39.78 -11.09 -7.41
CA ALA A 111 40.12 -9.75 -7.91
C ALA A 111 39.15 -8.66 -7.41
N ASN A 112 37.92 -9.02 -7.00
CA ASN A 112 36.86 -8.10 -6.55
C ASN A 112 36.11 -8.68 -5.34
N LYS A 113 35.56 -7.82 -4.46
CA LYS A 113 34.71 -8.25 -3.34
C LYS A 113 33.52 -9.08 -3.86
N PRO A 114 33.42 -10.37 -3.52
CA PRO A 114 32.34 -11.23 -3.97
C PRO A 114 31.04 -10.82 -3.28
N ILE A 115 30.03 -10.57 -4.09
CA ILE A 115 28.64 -10.40 -3.66
C ILE A 115 28.13 -11.81 -3.36
N TRP A 116 28.36 -12.32 -2.15
CA TRP A 116 27.77 -13.60 -1.75
C TRP A 116 26.27 -13.48 -1.79
N ARG A 117 25.61 -14.54 -2.30
CA ARG A 117 24.16 -14.73 -2.48
C ARG A 117 23.38 -13.57 -1.87
N LYS A 118 22.60 -12.82 -2.69
CA LYS A 118 21.44 -12.07 -2.16
C LYS A 118 20.89 -12.93 -1.04
N GLN A 119 20.96 -12.45 0.21
CA GLN A 119 20.28 -13.10 1.32
C GLN A 119 18.92 -13.49 0.76
N LYS A 120 18.51 -14.76 0.89
CA LYS A 120 17.18 -15.11 0.41
C LYS A 120 16.23 -14.24 1.24
N LEU A 121 15.78 -13.15 0.64
CA LEU A 121 14.92 -12.19 1.28
C LEU A 121 13.58 -12.90 1.42
N ASP A 122 13.07 -12.92 2.64
CA ASP A 122 11.72 -13.40 2.83
C ASP A 122 10.77 -12.44 2.10
N PRO A 123 9.67 -12.96 1.50
CA PRO A 123 8.71 -12.11 0.82
C PRO A 123 8.15 -11.07 1.80
N VAL A 124 8.23 -9.79 1.46
CA VAL A 124 7.63 -8.70 2.22
C VAL A 124 6.34 -8.24 1.56
N ILE A 125 5.31 -8.03 2.37
CA ILE A 125 4.00 -7.53 1.95
C ILE A 125 3.78 -6.16 2.57
N ILE A 126 3.58 -5.13 1.73
CA ILE A 126 3.15 -3.80 2.19
C ILE A 126 1.63 -3.79 2.31
N ILE A 127 1.14 -3.47 3.51
CA ILE A 127 -0.28 -3.37 3.84
C ILE A 127 -0.62 -1.90 4.13
N PRO A 128 -1.37 -1.24 3.24
CA PRO A 128 -1.69 0.17 3.41
C PRO A 128 -2.78 0.43 4.45
N GLY A 129 -2.93 1.70 4.84
CA GLY A 129 -4.00 2.18 5.71
C GLY A 129 -5.30 2.47 4.96
N ILE A 130 -6.26 3.07 5.67
CA ILE A 130 -7.48 3.62 5.06
C ILE A 130 -7.10 4.63 3.97
N LEU A 131 -7.82 4.63 2.84
CA LEU A 131 -7.50 5.42 1.63
C LEU A 131 -6.15 5.10 0.98
N GLY A 132 -5.40 4.11 1.46
CA GLY A 132 -4.13 3.71 0.83
C GLY A 132 -4.29 2.68 -0.29
N SER A 133 -5.52 2.35 -0.68
CA SER A 133 -5.83 1.45 -1.80
C SER A 133 -6.94 2.02 -2.68
N TRP A 134 -6.77 1.93 -3.99
CA TRP A 134 -7.71 2.49 -4.96
C TRP A 134 -7.95 1.51 -6.10
N TYR A 135 -9.21 1.35 -6.50
CA TYR A 135 -9.55 0.55 -7.66
C TYR A 135 -9.25 1.36 -8.92
N LEU A 136 -8.49 0.78 -9.85
CA LEU A 136 -8.26 1.35 -11.17
C LEU A 136 -9.14 0.63 -12.19
N PRO A 137 -10.13 1.31 -12.79
CA PRO A 137 -10.95 0.72 -13.85
C PRO A 137 -10.13 0.34 -15.10
N THR A 138 -9.00 1.00 -15.34
CA THR A 138 -8.10 0.73 -16.48
C THR A 138 -7.47 -0.65 -16.40
N THR A 139 -7.09 -1.09 -15.20
CA THR A 139 -6.45 -2.40 -14.95
C THR A 139 -7.45 -3.42 -14.40
N GLY A 140 -8.59 -2.97 -13.88
CA GLY A 140 -9.56 -3.80 -13.18
C GLY A 140 -9.03 -4.35 -11.85
N GLN A 141 -8.04 -3.68 -11.25
CA GLN A 141 -7.33 -4.13 -10.05
C GLN A 141 -7.29 -3.02 -9.00
N TRP A 142 -7.11 -3.44 -7.75
CA TRP A 142 -6.74 -2.54 -6.67
C TRP A 142 -5.25 -2.22 -6.74
N GLU A 143 -4.90 -0.96 -6.58
CA GLU A 143 -3.51 -0.47 -6.50
C GLU A 143 -3.26 0.28 -5.21
N ILE A 144 -1.99 0.27 -4.78
CA ILE A 144 -1.56 0.92 -3.56
C ILE A 144 -1.34 2.42 -3.81
N ASP A 145 -2.18 3.24 -3.20
CA ASP A 145 -2.13 4.71 -3.16
C ASP A 145 -1.55 5.43 -4.40
N PRO A 146 -2.23 5.36 -5.56
CA PRO A 146 -1.82 6.09 -6.76
C PRO A 146 -1.96 7.62 -6.62
N ILE A 147 -2.69 8.10 -5.60
CA ILE A 147 -3.00 9.53 -5.43
C ILE A 147 -1.93 10.23 -4.61
N LEU A 148 -1.69 9.79 -3.37
CA LEU A 148 -0.75 10.46 -2.47
C LEU A 148 0.69 9.93 -2.62
N ASN A 149 0.88 8.79 -3.29
CA ASN A 149 2.17 8.16 -3.47
C ASN A 149 2.93 7.94 -2.14
N THR A 150 2.22 7.76 -1.02
CA THR A 150 2.78 7.63 0.33
C THR A 150 3.81 6.51 0.42
N TYR A 151 3.59 5.42 -0.31
CA TYR A 151 4.43 4.21 -0.28
C TYR A 151 5.55 4.21 -1.33
N ARG A 152 5.58 5.19 -2.25
CA ARG A 152 6.47 5.18 -3.41
C ARG A 152 7.94 5.11 -3.03
N ASP A 153 8.38 5.99 -2.13
CA ASP A 153 9.80 6.08 -1.76
C ASP A 153 10.27 4.85 -1.01
N LEU A 154 9.44 4.35 -0.09
CA LEU A 154 9.69 3.11 0.63
C LEU A 154 9.77 1.91 -0.31
N TRP A 155 8.87 1.82 -1.30
CA TRP A 155 8.90 0.79 -2.34
C TRP A 155 10.22 0.83 -3.12
N GLN A 156 10.63 2.01 -3.59
CA GLN A 156 11.90 2.19 -4.30
C GLN A 156 13.10 1.84 -3.40
N ALA A 157 13.04 2.19 -2.12
CA ALA A 157 14.11 1.89 -1.16
C ALA A 157 14.26 0.38 -0.94
N LEU A 158 13.14 -0.37 -0.90
CA LEU A 158 13.15 -1.82 -0.84
C LEU A 158 13.72 -2.45 -2.12
N LEU A 159 13.36 -1.93 -3.30
CA LEU A 159 13.98 -2.35 -4.57
C LEU A 159 15.50 -2.14 -4.56
N ALA A 160 15.96 -0.98 -4.08
CA ALA A 160 17.38 -0.66 -3.93
C ALA A 160 18.09 -1.56 -2.90
N ALA A 161 17.37 -1.99 -1.86
CA ALA A 161 17.85 -2.99 -0.88
C ALA A 161 17.90 -4.42 -1.43
N GLY A 162 17.47 -4.64 -2.69
CA GLY A 162 17.58 -5.90 -3.39
C GLY A 162 16.31 -6.74 -3.45
N TYR A 163 15.18 -6.22 -2.96
CA TYR A 163 13.87 -6.81 -3.20
C TYR A 163 13.49 -6.74 -4.68
N VAL A 164 12.61 -7.65 -5.12
CA VAL A 164 12.13 -7.73 -6.50
C VAL A 164 10.62 -7.78 -6.50
N GLU A 165 9.99 -6.82 -7.19
CA GLU A 165 8.54 -6.74 -7.33
C GLU A 165 7.98 -8.04 -7.93
N GLY A 166 6.94 -8.57 -7.28
CA GLY A 166 6.27 -9.80 -7.70
C GLY A 166 7.03 -11.09 -7.38
N GLU A 167 8.25 -11.01 -6.83
CA GLU A 167 9.03 -12.17 -6.38
C GLU A 167 9.30 -12.16 -4.87
N THR A 168 9.77 -11.03 -4.33
CA THR A 168 10.02 -10.86 -2.89
C THR A 168 9.39 -9.59 -2.32
N LEU A 169 8.89 -8.68 -3.16
CA LEU A 169 8.16 -7.48 -2.73
C LEU A 169 6.76 -7.50 -3.34
N PHE A 170 5.76 -7.39 -2.46
CA PHE A 170 4.36 -7.46 -2.80
C PHE A 170 3.59 -6.32 -2.13
N ALA A 171 2.60 -5.78 -2.85
CA ALA A 171 1.57 -4.94 -2.25
C ALA A 171 0.34 -5.80 -1.91
N PHE A 172 -0.38 -5.41 -0.87
CA PHE A 172 -1.72 -5.91 -0.57
C PHE A 172 -2.70 -4.74 -0.52
N PRO A 173 -3.07 -4.17 -1.69
CA PRO A 173 -4.16 -3.21 -1.75
C PRO A 173 -5.50 -3.96 -1.57
N TYR A 174 -6.44 -3.36 -0.86
CA TYR A 174 -7.71 -4.00 -0.47
C TYR A 174 -8.87 -3.01 -0.44
N GLN A 175 -10.09 -3.53 -0.36
CA GLN A 175 -11.29 -2.73 -0.17
C GLN A 175 -11.35 -2.20 1.28
N TRP A 176 -10.70 -1.06 1.53
CA TRP A 176 -10.53 -0.51 2.88
C TRP A 176 -11.83 -0.10 3.57
N ARG A 177 -12.96 -0.03 2.87
CA ARG A 177 -14.29 0.25 3.44
C ARG A 177 -14.85 -0.92 4.26
N GLN A 178 -14.41 -2.13 3.92
CA GLN A 178 -14.85 -3.37 4.52
C GLN A 178 -14.25 -3.56 5.92
N SER A 179 -14.93 -4.30 6.79
CA SER A 179 -14.38 -4.71 8.08
C SER A 179 -12.99 -5.33 7.96
N ASN A 180 -12.09 -4.93 8.86
CA ASN A 180 -10.74 -5.47 9.02
C ASN A 180 -10.75 -6.99 9.29
N VAL A 181 -11.86 -7.54 9.83
CA VAL A 181 -12.08 -8.99 9.98
C VAL A 181 -12.06 -9.69 8.63
N LEU A 182 -12.84 -9.18 7.67
CA LEU A 182 -12.94 -9.78 6.34
C LEU A 182 -11.66 -9.52 5.54
N THR A 183 -11.08 -8.33 5.67
CA THR A 183 -9.79 -8.00 5.05
C THR A 183 -8.66 -8.90 5.55
N ALA A 184 -8.66 -9.31 6.84
CA ALA A 184 -7.69 -10.28 7.35
C ALA A 184 -7.81 -11.67 6.71
N LEU A 185 -9.02 -12.09 6.31
CA LEU A 185 -9.23 -13.31 5.54
C LEU A 185 -8.69 -13.20 4.10
N GLU A 186 -8.77 -12.02 3.50
CA GLU A 186 -8.14 -11.72 2.21
C GLU A 186 -6.61 -11.70 2.33
N LEU A 187 -6.07 -11.13 3.42
CA LEU A 187 -4.64 -11.17 3.73
C LEU A 187 -4.14 -12.62 3.87
N LYS A 188 -4.88 -13.48 4.57
CA LYS A 188 -4.57 -14.92 4.67
C LYS A 188 -4.42 -15.56 3.28
N GLN A 189 -5.33 -15.26 2.37
CA GLN A 189 -5.28 -15.77 0.99
C GLN A 189 -4.05 -15.23 0.25
N LYS A 190 -3.77 -13.93 0.37
CA LYS A 190 -2.60 -13.30 -0.24
C LYS A 190 -1.28 -13.93 0.23
N ILE A 191 -1.17 -14.21 1.53
CA ILE A 191 0.00 -14.88 2.12
C ILE A 191 0.15 -16.29 1.55
N ALA A 192 -0.94 -17.06 1.46
CA ALA A 192 -0.93 -18.40 0.88
C ALA A 192 -0.49 -18.39 -0.60
N GLU A 193 -1.00 -17.44 -1.40
CA GLU A 193 -0.59 -17.24 -2.79
C GLU A 193 0.91 -16.95 -2.92
N ILE A 194 1.41 -16.01 -2.11
CA ILE A 194 2.84 -15.62 -2.12
C ILE A 194 3.72 -16.81 -1.71
N LYS A 195 3.34 -17.54 -0.66
CA LYS A 195 4.08 -18.74 -0.23
C LYS A 195 4.11 -19.80 -1.32
N ALA A 196 2.98 -20.05 -1.98
CA ALA A 196 2.91 -21.00 -3.10
C ALA A 196 3.79 -20.54 -4.29
N LYS A 197 3.79 -19.24 -4.61
CA LYS A 197 4.58 -18.65 -5.69
C LYS A 197 6.07 -18.67 -5.42
N THR A 198 6.48 -18.38 -4.20
CA THR A 198 7.89 -18.17 -3.81
C THR A 198 8.56 -19.41 -3.23
N GLY A 199 7.77 -20.40 -2.80
CA GLY A 199 8.23 -21.55 -2.03
C GLY A 199 8.73 -21.18 -0.63
N SER A 200 8.41 -19.99 -0.13
CA SER A 200 8.72 -19.58 1.24
C SER A 200 7.69 -20.12 2.23
N ASN A 201 8.13 -20.42 3.44
CA ASN A 201 7.24 -20.93 4.51
C ASN A 201 6.52 -19.79 5.25
N LYS A 202 7.14 -18.61 5.27
CA LYS A 202 6.69 -17.41 5.97
C LYS A 202 6.88 -16.17 5.10
N VAL A 203 6.22 -15.09 5.49
CA VAL A 203 6.36 -13.74 4.92
C VAL A 203 6.61 -12.72 6.02
N ASP A 204 7.13 -11.55 5.63
CA ASP A 204 7.21 -10.36 6.47
C ASP A 204 6.07 -9.39 6.12
N LEU A 205 5.43 -8.83 7.15
CA LEU A 205 4.36 -7.86 6.98
C LEU A 205 4.86 -6.47 7.36
N LEU A 206 4.76 -5.53 6.43
CA LEU A 206 5.09 -4.12 6.61
C LEU A 206 3.80 -3.31 6.51
N THR A 207 3.34 -2.77 7.63
CA THR A 207 1.98 -2.23 7.74
C THR A 207 2.01 -0.75 8.05
N HIS A 208 1.05 0.00 7.53
CA HIS A 208 0.87 1.41 7.83
C HIS A 208 -0.54 1.68 8.35
N SER A 209 -0.67 2.46 9.43
CA SER A 209 -1.95 2.93 9.93
C SER A 209 -2.92 1.76 10.19
N MET A 210 -4.16 1.86 9.69
CA MET A 210 -5.17 0.79 9.77
C MET A 210 -4.70 -0.57 9.24
N GLY A 211 -3.74 -0.60 8.29
CA GLY A 211 -3.17 -1.86 7.78
C GLY A 211 -2.52 -2.71 8.86
N GLY A 212 -2.04 -2.10 9.95
CA GLY A 212 -1.55 -2.83 11.12
C GLY A 212 -2.66 -3.57 11.86
N LEU A 213 -3.87 -3.02 11.89
CA LEU A 213 -5.04 -3.67 12.48
C LEU A 213 -5.50 -4.89 11.68
N VAL A 214 -5.40 -4.84 10.34
CA VAL A 214 -5.62 -6.02 9.47
C VAL A 214 -4.64 -7.14 9.81
N ALA A 215 -3.35 -6.83 9.95
CA ALA A 215 -2.34 -7.82 10.29
C ALA A 215 -2.51 -8.39 11.70
N ARG A 216 -2.84 -7.53 12.68
CA ARG A 216 -3.19 -7.95 14.05
C ARG A 216 -4.37 -8.91 14.04
N GLN A 217 -5.44 -8.55 13.34
CA GLN A 217 -6.63 -9.40 13.20
C GLN A 217 -6.30 -10.76 12.59
N TYR A 218 -5.40 -10.85 11.60
CA TYR A 218 -4.98 -12.13 11.05
C TYR A 218 -4.22 -13.00 12.08
N ILE A 219 -3.26 -12.42 12.81
CA ILE A 219 -2.36 -13.16 13.72
C ILE A 219 -3.04 -13.49 15.06
N GLU A 220 -3.86 -12.59 15.57
CA GLU A 220 -4.48 -12.70 16.90
C GLU A 220 -5.72 -13.59 16.92
N THR A 221 -6.23 -14.02 15.77
CA THR A 221 -7.47 -14.81 15.68
C THR A 221 -7.24 -16.33 15.59
N PRO A 222 -8.25 -17.16 15.90
CA PRO A 222 -8.20 -18.58 15.61
C PRO A 222 -8.03 -18.81 14.10
N GLY A 223 -7.12 -19.72 13.72
CA GLY A 223 -6.87 -20.03 12.31
C GLY A 223 -5.74 -19.22 11.65
N TYR A 224 -4.93 -18.52 12.45
CA TYR A 224 -3.59 -18.10 12.05
C TYR A 224 -2.72 -19.33 11.73
N ASP A 225 -2.08 -19.34 10.55
CA ASP A 225 -1.35 -20.50 10.03
C ASP A 225 0.13 -20.53 10.46
N ASN A 226 0.55 -19.67 11.39
CA ASN A 226 1.95 -19.53 11.84
C ASN A 226 2.93 -19.17 10.71
N ASP A 227 2.47 -18.35 9.76
CA ASP A 227 3.19 -18.08 8.52
C ASP A 227 3.61 -16.62 8.32
N VAL A 228 3.63 -15.85 9.40
CA VAL A 228 4.32 -14.56 9.48
C VAL A 228 5.61 -14.73 10.27
N ASP A 229 6.72 -14.18 9.76
CA ASP A 229 8.00 -14.14 10.48
C ASP A 229 8.15 -12.82 11.25
N GLN A 230 8.00 -11.70 10.53
CA GLN A 230 8.07 -10.36 11.08
C GLN A 230 6.80 -9.56 10.82
N LEU A 231 6.46 -8.70 11.78
CA LEU A 231 5.44 -7.69 11.64
C LEU A 231 6.02 -6.34 12.03
N ILE A 232 6.13 -5.45 11.06
CA ILE A 232 6.58 -4.08 11.23
C ILE A 232 5.34 -3.19 11.17
N PHE A 233 5.03 -2.55 12.28
CA PHE A 233 3.98 -1.53 12.36
C PHE A 233 4.58 -0.16 12.07
N ILE A 234 3.92 0.62 11.23
CA ILE A 234 4.21 2.04 11.04
C ILE A 234 2.95 2.81 11.44
N ALA A 235 3.03 3.59 12.52
CA ALA A 235 1.96 4.48 12.96
C ALA A 235 0.58 3.80 13.10
N THR A 236 0.55 2.55 13.59
CA THR A 236 -0.70 1.80 13.72
C THR A 236 -1.51 2.31 14.91
N PRO A 237 -2.81 2.62 14.75
CA PRO A 237 -3.67 3.02 15.86
C PRO A 237 -4.09 1.80 16.70
N HIS A 238 -3.18 1.27 17.52
CA HIS A 238 -3.42 0.06 18.33
C HIS A 238 -4.61 0.21 19.27
N HIS A 239 -4.95 1.44 19.66
CA HIS A 239 -6.09 1.81 20.50
C HIS A 239 -7.07 2.77 19.80
N GLY A 240 -7.02 2.86 18.46
CA GLY A 240 -7.90 3.72 17.67
C GLY A 240 -7.43 5.19 17.62
N ALA A 241 -8.19 6.04 16.95
CA ALA A 241 -7.89 7.45 16.80
C ALA A 241 -9.17 8.30 17.01
N PRO A 242 -9.15 9.33 17.89
CA PRO A 242 -10.32 10.18 18.13
C PRO A 242 -10.87 10.85 16.87
N LYS A 243 -10.04 11.06 15.84
CA LYS A 243 -10.49 11.58 14.53
C LYS A 243 -11.60 10.70 13.89
N ALA A 244 -11.61 9.39 14.15
CA ALA A 244 -12.67 8.49 13.68
C ALA A 244 -14.05 8.82 14.27
N TYR A 245 -14.13 9.44 15.45
CA TYR A 245 -15.38 9.90 16.04
C TYR A 245 -16.05 10.98 15.19
N LEU A 246 -15.27 11.92 14.68
CA LEU A 246 -15.79 12.98 13.80
C LEU A 246 -16.42 12.37 12.54
N MET A 247 -15.77 11.33 11.99
CA MET A 247 -16.27 10.65 10.78
C MET A 247 -17.56 9.91 11.12
N TRP A 248 -17.50 9.05 12.13
CA TRP A 248 -18.60 8.17 12.49
C TRP A 248 -19.85 8.92 12.98
N GLU A 249 -19.70 9.93 13.83
CA GLU A 249 -20.84 10.63 14.43
C GLU A 249 -21.31 11.83 13.63
N GLY A 250 -20.42 12.45 12.84
CA GLY A 250 -20.66 13.72 12.17
C GLY A 250 -20.54 13.72 10.65
N GLY A 251 -19.95 12.69 10.05
CA GLY A 251 -19.50 12.75 8.65
C GLY A 251 -18.37 13.76 8.44
N GLU A 252 -17.57 14.03 9.46
CA GLU A 252 -16.54 15.07 9.50
C GLU A 252 -15.13 14.47 9.63
N PHE A 253 -14.11 15.11 9.05
CA PHE A 253 -12.76 14.53 8.98
C PHE A 253 -11.74 15.28 9.83
N GLY A 254 -12.11 16.45 10.35
CA GLY A 254 -11.19 17.41 10.94
C GLY A 254 -11.11 18.67 10.09
N ARG A 255 -10.07 19.47 10.32
CA ARG A 255 -9.94 20.81 9.73
C ARG A 255 -8.59 21.04 9.05
N GLU A 256 -7.71 20.06 9.06
CA GLU A 256 -6.43 20.16 8.36
C GLU A 256 -6.65 20.00 6.85
N PRO A 257 -5.78 20.55 5.99
CA PRO A 257 -5.96 20.46 4.54
C PRO A 257 -6.09 19.02 4.02
N MET A 258 -5.37 18.05 4.62
CA MET A 258 -5.52 16.64 4.27
C MET A 258 -6.88 16.05 4.70
N ASP A 259 -7.48 16.54 5.79
CA ASP A 259 -8.82 16.14 6.21
C ASP A 259 -9.86 16.60 5.18
N ILE A 260 -9.65 17.78 4.58
CA ILE A 260 -10.49 18.31 3.50
C ILE A 260 -10.42 17.42 2.26
N VAL A 261 -9.21 16.99 1.86
CA VAL A 261 -9.01 16.04 0.74
C VAL A 261 -9.80 14.75 1.00
N PHE A 262 -9.64 14.17 2.19
CA PHE A 262 -10.31 12.93 2.56
C PHE A 262 -11.83 13.10 2.61
N LYS A 263 -12.33 14.19 3.17
CA LYS A 263 -13.77 14.50 3.18
C LYS A 263 -14.31 14.58 1.76
N TYR A 264 -13.60 15.22 0.82
CA TYR A 264 -14.06 15.30 -0.57
C TYR A 264 -14.09 13.95 -1.27
N ILE A 265 -13.08 13.11 -1.06
CA ILE A 265 -13.05 11.75 -1.57
C ILE A 265 -14.25 10.95 -1.08
N PHE A 266 -14.48 10.93 0.23
CA PHE A 266 -15.60 10.19 0.80
C PHE A 266 -16.95 10.76 0.37
N SER A 267 -17.06 12.09 0.23
CA SER A 267 -18.29 12.74 -0.26
C SER A 267 -18.63 12.33 -1.68
N LEU A 268 -17.62 12.13 -2.55
CA LEU A 268 -17.85 11.65 -3.92
C LEU A 268 -18.44 10.25 -3.91
N GLU A 269 -17.85 9.35 -3.12
CA GLU A 269 -18.35 7.99 -3.01
C GLU A 269 -19.76 7.94 -2.43
N ALA A 270 -20.05 8.77 -1.43
CA ALA A 270 -21.38 8.91 -0.87
C ALA A 270 -22.40 9.26 -1.97
N VAL A 271 -22.10 10.28 -2.78
CA VAL A 271 -22.94 10.68 -3.91
C VAL A 271 -23.13 9.55 -4.94
N GLU A 272 -22.06 8.81 -5.28
CA GLU A 272 -22.14 7.66 -6.19
C GLU A 272 -23.05 6.55 -5.68
N HIS A 273 -23.14 6.38 -4.36
CA HIS A 273 -24.01 5.40 -3.71
C HIS A 273 -25.40 5.95 -3.41
N GLY A 274 -25.73 7.14 -3.89
CA GLY A 274 -27.06 7.75 -3.78
C GLY A 274 -27.26 8.64 -2.54
N TYR A 275 -26.19 8.97 -1.82
CA TYR A 275 -26.22 9.84 -0.64
C TYR A 275 -25.83 11.29 -1.00
N ASP A 276 -26.63 11.92 -1.86
CA ASP A 276 -26.47 13.31 -2.34
C ASP A 276 -27.36 14.30 -1.56
N ASP A 277 -27.36 14.19 -0.24
CA ASP A 277 -28.01 15.12 0.68
C ASP A 277 -27.03 15.68 1.72
N ARG A 278 -27.47 16.66 2.51
CA ARG A 278 -26.59 17.41 3.43
C ARG A 278 -25.88 16.51 4.44
N ASP A 279 -26.57 15.48 4.92
CA ASP A 279 -26.09 14.47 5.86
C ASP A 279 -25.72 13.15 5.15
N GLY A 280 -25.62 13.18 3.82
CA GLY A 280 -25.40 11.99 3.00
C GLY A 280 -24.10 11.28 3.30
N LEU A 281 -23.05 12.03 3.66
CA LEU A 281 -21.79 11.42 4.08
C LEU A 281 -21.92 10.65 5.40
N PHE A 282 -22.65 11.19 6.38
CA PHE A 282 -22.94 10.47 7.63
C PHE A 282 -23.78 9.21 7.35
N LYS A 283 -24.86 9.35 6.57
CA LYS A 283 -25.70 8.21 6.16
C LYS A 283 -24.90 7.17 5.39
N TYR A 284 -24.02 7.58 4.48
CA TYR A 284 -23.14 6.67 3.74
C TYR A 284 -22.27 5.87 4.71
N LEU A 285 -21.65 6.51 5.70
CA LEU A 285 -20.82 5.81 6.69
C LEU A 285 -21.60 4.74 7.48
N HIS A 286 -22.86 5.01 7.84
CA HIS A 286 -23.72 4.09 8.61
C HIS A 286 -24.48 3.08 7.75
N ASP A 287 -25.26 3.55 6.76
CA ASP A 287 -26.17 2.75 5.94
C ASP A 287 -25.40 1.87 4.94
N PHE A 288 -24.29 2.38 4.39
CA PHE A 288 -23.40 1.58 3.54
C PHE A 288 -22.44 0.71 4.37
N ASN A 289 -22.45 0.90 5.69
CA ASN A 289 -21.74 0.11 6.69
C ASN A 289 -20.22 0.09 6.44
N ILE A 290 -19.58 1.27 6.51
CA ILE A 290 -18.13 1.39 6.41
C ILE A 290 -17.51 0.97 7.75
N ASP A 291 -17.55 -0.33 8.02
CA ASP A 291 -17.14 -0.95 9.28
C ASP A 291 -15.76 -0.50 9.73
N SER A 292 -14.83 -0.34 8.78
CA SER A 292 -13.44 0.02 9.07
C SER A 292 -13.31 1.37 9.78
N VAL A 293 -14.21 2.33 9.54
CA VAL A 293 -14.22 3.63 10.25
C VAL A 293 -14.62 3.42 11.72
N LYS A 294 -15.63 2.59 11.98
CA LYS A 294 -16.01 2.25 13.36
C LYS A 294 -14.91 1.46 14.08
N GLU A 295 -14.23 0.58 13.36
CA GLU A 295 -13.09 -0.20 13.86
C GLU A 295 -11.82 0.64 14.09
N LEU A 296 -11.84 1.94 13.75
CA LEU A 296 -10.81 2.93 14.11
C LEU A 296 -11.18 3.79 15.32
N LEU A 297 -12.41 3.71 15.86
CA LEU A 297 -12.81 4.46 17.05
C LEU A 297 -11.94 4.06 18.26
N PRO A 298 -11.65 4.97 19.21
CA PRO A 298 -10.84 4.57 20.36
C PRO A 298 -11.53 3.60 21.32
N ASP A 299 -10.74 2.79 22.01
CA ASP A 299 -11.17 1.88 23.09
C ASP A 299 -10.83 2.41 24.51
N TYR A 300 -10.64 3.72 24.64
CA TYR A 300 -10.28 4.43 25.87
C TYR A 300 -11.08 5.73 26.05
N ASP A 301 -10.85 6.47 27.13
CA ASP A 301 -11.53 7.74 27.39
C ASP A 301 -11.00 8.87 26.46
N TYR A 302 -11.83 9.33 25.51
CA TYR A 302 -11.47 10.42 24.58
C TYR A 302 -12.53 11.51 24.44
N LEU A 303 -13.72 11.33 25.03
CA LEU A 303 -14.76 12.35 25.08
C LEU A 303 -14.74 13.05 26.43
N LYS A 304 -14.96 14.36 26.44
CA LYS A 304 -14.92 15.23 27.62
C LYS A 304 -16.19 16.06 27.69
N ASP A 305 -16.86 16.09 28.84
CA ASP A 305 -18.05 16.91 29.02
C ASP A 305 -17.66 18.40 29.03
N LYS A 306 -18.32 19.22 28.20
CA LYS A 306 -17.98 20.65 28.10
C LYS A 306 -18.27 21.47 29.36
N ASN A 307 -19.21 21.04 30.20
CA ASN A 307 -19.63 21.79 31.38
C ASN A 307 -18.76 21.46 32.60
N THR A 308 -18.40 20.19 32.78
CA THR A 308 -17.58 19.74 33.92
C THR A 308 -16.08 19.76 33.60
N GLY A 309 -15.72 19.60 32.32
CA GLY A 309 -14.34 19.42 31.87
C GLY A 309 -13.76 18.05 32.22
N GLU A 310 -14.58 17.10 32.66
CA GLU A 310 -14.17 15.74 33.00
C GLU A 310 -14.23 14.81 31.78
N LEU A 311 -13.25 13.91 31.66
CA LEU A 311 -13.30 12.81 30.69
C LEU A 311 -14.45 11.86 31.04
N LEU A 312 -15.22 11.47 30.02
CA LEU A 312 -16.27 10.48 30.16
C LEU A 312 -15.66 9.07 30.20
N PRO A 313 -16.11 8.19 31.11
CA PRO A 313 -15.57 6.84 31.20
C PRO A 313 -16.11 5.95 30.08
N TYR A 314 -15.22 5.52 29.17
CA TYR A 314 -15.50 4.49 28.18
C TYR A 314 -15.92 3.17 28.88
N PRO A 315 -16.91 2.42 28.36
CA PRO A 315 -17.66 2.62 27.11
C PRO A 315 -18.99 3.37 27.28
N ASN A 316 -19.26 4.03 28.41
CA ASN A 316 -20.59 4.57 28.68
C ASN A 316 -20.83 5.89 27.93
N ASN A 317 -21.88 5.95 27.10
CA ASN A 317 -22.19 7.08 26.21
C ASN A 317 -21.08 7.34 25.16
N TYR A 318 -20.53 6.26 24.61
CA TYR A 318 -19.59 6.29 23.50
C TYR A 318 -20.10 5.43 22.34
N PRO A 319 -19.74 5.76 21.08
CA PRO A 319 -19.70 4.75 20.04
C PRO A 319 -18.54 3.79 20.36
N THR A 320 -18.86 2.51 20.54
CA THR A 320 -17.88 1.51 21.01
C THR A 320 -17.13 0.84 19.87
N ASN A 321 -15.84 0.55 20.09
CA ASN A 321 -15.00 -0.21 19.16
C ASN A 321 -14.73 -1.62 19.66
N GLN A 322 -15.69 -2.50 19.44
CA GLN A 322 -15.58 -3.89 19.88
C GLN A 322 -14.42 -4.64 19.22
N PHE A 323 -14.09 -4.30 17.98
CA PHE A 323 -12.96 -4.90 17.26
C PHE A 323 -11.65 -4.67 18.01
N LEU A 324 -11.37 -3.43 18.43
CA LEU A 324 -10.19 -3.13 19.25
C LEU A 324 -10.31 -3.67 20.68
N GLU A 325 -11.49 -3.65 21.30
CA GLU A 325 -11.68 -4.28 22.63
C GLU A 325 -11.29 -5.77 22.63
N ILE A 326 -11.55 -6.49 21.53
CA ILE A 326 -11.12 -7.88 21.35
C ILE A 326 -9.63 -7.98 21.12
N LEU A 327 -9.08 -7.22 20.16
CA LEU A 327 -7.65 -7.27 19.85
C LEU A 327 -6.79 -6.85 21.03
N ASN A 328 -7.24 -5.91 21.85
CA ASN A 328 -6.52 -5.43 23.03
C ASN A 328 -6.80 -6.28 24.28
N ASN A 329 -7.65 -7.32 24.18
CA ASN A 329 -7.77 -8.30 25.23
C ASN A 329 -6.49 -9.17 25.32
N GLN A 330 -6.00 -9.39 26.55
CA GLN A 330 -4.75 -10.12 26.79
C GLN A 330 -4.69 -11.52 26.14
N VAL A 331 -5.82 -12.22 26.02
CA VAL A 331 -5.89 -13.55 25.39
C VAL A 331 -5.51 -13.49 23.91
N PHE A 332 -5.93 -12.44 23.21
CA PHE A 332 -5.65 -12.21 21.79
C PHE A 332 -4.24 -11.63 21.61
N LEU A 333 -3.90 -10.59 22.39
CA LEU A 333 -2.55 -9.99 22.40
C LEU A 333 -1.43 -11.00 22.59
N ASN A 334 -1.62 -12.00 23.47
CA ASN A 334 -0.61 -13.01 23.74
C ASN A 334 -0.21 -13.83 22.48
N LYS A 335 -1.07 -13.90 21.45
CA LYS A 335 -0.74 -14.63 20.21
C LYS A 335 0.33 -13.93 19.37
N LEU A 336 0.46 -12.61 19.49
CA LEU A 336 1.52 -11.85 18.83
C LEU A 336 2.92 -12.26 19.27
N SER A 337 3.07 -12.92 20.43
CA SER A 337 4.37 -13.45 20.89
C SER A 337 5.01 -14.48 19.94
N GLN A 338 4.25 -14.98 18.97
CA GLN A 338 4.70 -15.93 17.95
C GLN A 338 5.40 -15.26 16.75
N VAL A 339 5.39 -13.92 16.68
CA VAL A 339 5.89 -13.11 15.57
C VAL A 339 6.90 -12.10 16.08
N ARG A 340 7.96 -11.82 15.30
CA ARG A 340 8.92 -10.75 15.64
C ARG A 340 8.29 -9.41 15.31
N ILE A 341 8.21 -8.51 16.30
CA ILE A 341 7.53 -7.22 16.12
C ILE A 341 8.52 -6.07 16.26
N LEU A 342 8.48 -5.17 15.28
CA LEU A 342 9.02 -3.82 15.36
C LEU A 342 7.85 -2.83 15.26
N ASN A 343 7.65 -2.03 16.31
CA ASN A 343 6.67 -0.96 16.32
C ASN A 343 7.35 0.39 16.02
N ILE A 344 7.03 0.99 14.88
CA ILE A 344 7.53 2.29 14.48
C ILE A 344 6.51 3.35 14.87
N VAL A 345 6.89 4.14 15.87
CA VAL A 345 6.10 5.21 16.48
C VAL A 345 6.49 6.54 15.86
N ALA A 346 5.50 7.34 15.47
CA ALA A 346 5.71 8.70 15.00
C ALA A 346 5.08 9.72 15.96
N ASP A 347 5.76 10.86 16.07
CA ASP A 347 5.25 12.08 16.69
C ASP A 347 5.62 13.25 15.78
N SER A 348 4.65 14.06 15.36
CA SER A 348 4.86 15.20 14.48
C SER A 348 5.64 16.32 15.17
N GLY A 349 5.67 16.31 16.51
CA GLY A 349 6.35 17.28 17.36
C GLY A 349 5.66 18.64 17.46
N LYS A 350 4.45 18.77 16.91
CA LYS A 350 3.68 20.02 16.88
C LYS A 350 2.47 20.02 17.81
N ASN A 351 2.17 18.90 18.48
CA ASN A 351 0.95 18.71 19.28
C ASN A 351 -0.33 19.02 18.50
N GLU A 352 -0.40 18.55 17.26
CA GLU A 352 -1.53 18.78 16.33
C GLU A 352 -2.44 17.55 16.19
N THR A 353 -2.21 16.50 17.00
CA THR A 353 -2.97 15.26 16.91
C THR A 353 -4.18 15.31 17.82
N LEU A 354 -5.37 15.04 17.29
CA LEU A 354 -6.60 15.04 18.10
C LEU A 354 -6.58 13.94 19.16
N ASN A 355 -6.50 14.33 20.44
CA ASN A 355 -6.45 13.40 21.56
C ASN A 355 -7.76 13.33 22.33
N VAL A 356 -8.44 14.46 22.49
CA VAL A 356 -9.68 14.58 23.26
C VAL A 356 -10.68 15.46 22.52
N ILE A 357 -11.97 15.10 22.59
CA ILE A 357 -13.07 15.88 22.01
C ILE A 357 -13.96 16.37 23.15
N ARG A 358 -14.02 17.69 23.33
CA ARG A 358 -14.95 18.33 24.26
C ARG A 358 -16.32 18.41 23.61
N ILE A 359 -17.30 17.71 24.18
CA ILE A 359 -18.63 17.53 23.59
C ILE A 359 -19.74 18.18 24.42
N GLY A 360 -20.81 18.57 23.73
CA GLY A 360 -22.08 18.98 24.33
C GLY A 360 -23.28 18.33 23.63
N SER A 361 -24.49 18.73 24.02
CA SER A 361 -25.70 18.35 23.29
C SER A 361 -25.61 18.83 21.84
N SER A 362 -25.99 17.95 20.92
CA SER A 362 -26.01 18.25 19.50
C SER A 362 -26.96 19.41 19.20
N THR A 363 -26.44 20.40 18.48
CA THR A 363 -27.18 21.54 17.94
C THR A 363 -28.05 21.15 16.76
N GLN A 364 -27.87 19.93 16.25
CA GLN A 364 -28.53 19.43 15.05
C GLN A 364 -29.64 18.42 15.36
N THR A 365 -29.83 17.99 16.61
CA THR A 365 -30.77 16.92 17.01
C THR A 365 -32.21 17.14 16.54
N GLU A 366 -32.68 18.38 16.43
CA GLU A 366 -34.06 18.66 15.96
C GLU A 366 -34.26 18.33 14.48
N LEU A 367 -33.22 18.49 13.66
CA LEU A 367 -33.27 18.26 12.21
C LEU A 367 -32.66 16.90 11.83
N TYR A 368 -31.67 16.44 12.59
CA TYR A 368 -30.87 15.24 12.35
C TYR A 368 -30.65 14.53 13.70
N PRO A 369 -31.59 13.69 14.16
CA PRO A 369 -31.54 13.10 15.50
C PRO A 369 -30.41 12.08 15.67
N ASP A 370 -29.91 11.50 14.57
CA ASP A 370 -28.86 10.47 14.59
C ASP A 370 -27.44 11.08 14.50
N LEU A 371 -27.32 12.35 14.11
CA LEU A 371 -26.04 13.04 14.03
C LEU A 371 -25.56 13.44 15.43
N TRP A 372 -24.29 13.12 15.72
CA TRP A 372 -23.68 13.38 17.02
C TRP A 372 -24.48 12.75 18.18
N GLN A 373 -24.93 11.50 18.00
CA GLN A 373 -25.69 10.74 18.98
C GLN A 373 -25.02 10.73 20.35
N HIS A 374 -23.68 10.70 20.37
CA HIS A 374 -22.88 10.68 21.60
C HIS A 374 -22.34 12.06 22.02
N GLY A 375 -22.66 13.12 21.27
CA GLY A 375 -22.31 14.50 21.58
C GLY A 375 -21.60 15.22 20.44
N GLU A 376 -21.96 16.47 20.21
CA GLU A 376 -21.32 17.31 19.19
C GLU A 376 -20.10 18.03 19.78
N PRO A 377 -18.96 18.11 19.07
CA PRO A 377 -17.83 18.90 19.52
C PRO A 377 -18.22 20.36 19.78
N ASP A 378 -17.76 20.90 20.90
CA ASP A 378 -18.16 22.20 21.41
C ASP A 378 -17.76 23.35 20.46
N GLY A 379 -18.76 23.87 19.73
CA GLY A 379 -18.54 24.94 18.76
C GLY A 379 -17.85 24.47 17.48
N TYR A 380 -18.07 23.22 17.07
CA TYR A 380 -17.48 22.66 15.84
C TYR A 380 -17.71 23.54 14.60
N ASP A 381 -18.98 23.90 14.36
CA ASP A 381 -19.39 24.76 13.24
C ASP A 381 -19.30 26.26 13.53
N ASN A 382 -18.95 26.64 14.76
CA ASN A 382 -18.85 28.03 15.14
C ASN A 382 -17.53 28.63 14.61
N TRP A 383 -17.64 29.50 13.61
CA TRP A 383 -16.51 30.23 13.02
C TRP A 383 -15.66 31.02 14.03
N PHE A 384 -16.25 31.43 15.16
CA PHE A 384 -15.57 32.18 16.22
C PHE A 384 -15.02 31.29 17.34
N SER A 385 -15.14 29.97 17.24
CA SER A 385 -14.52 29.06 18.20
C SER A 385 -13.02 28.94 17.88
N ASP A 386 -12.18 29.10 18.89
CA ASP A 386 -10.72 29.03 18.71
C ASP A 386 -10.22 27.57 18.58
N ASP A 387 -10.90 26.62 19.22
CA ASP A 387 -10.49 25.20 19.28
C ASP A 387 -11.52 24.22 18.69
N HIS A 388 -12.73 24.66 18.37
CA HIS A 388 -13.82 23.82 17.83
C HIS A 388 -14.16 22.59 18.69
N GLY A 389 -13.83 22.62 19.98
CA GLY A 389 -13.96 21.46 20.88
C GLY A 389 -12.95 20.35 20.62
N LEU A 390 -11.91 20.60 19.82
CA LEU A 390 -10.86 19.67 19.46
C LEU A 390 -9.60 19.94 20.30
N GLU A 391 -9.30 19.05 21.25
CA GLU A 391 -8.14 19.18 22.13
C GLU A 391 -6.98 18.33 21.59
N ASN A 392 -6.05 19.00 20.89
CA ASN A 392 -4.88 18.36 20.26
C ASN A 392 -3.72 18.13 21.25
N GLY A 393 -2.90 17.13 20.96
CA GLY A 393 -1.75 16.73 21.76
C GLY A 393 -0.71 15.92 20.96
N PRO A 394 0.21 15.22 21.67
CA PRO A 394 1.28 14.44 21.05
C PRO A 394 0.75 13.26 20.22
N GLY A 395 1.39 13.01 19.09
CA GLY A 395 1.01 12.00 18.12
C GLY A 395 1.47 12.39 16.72
N ASP A 396 1.07 11.64 15.72
CA ASP A 396 1.60 11.78 14.37
C ASP A 396 0.79 12.70 13.43
N ASP A 397 -0.13 13.52 13.94
CA ASP A 397 -1.18 14.31 13.22
C ASP A 397 -2.51 13.57 12.98
N THR A 398 -2.53 12.26 13.19
CA THR A 398 -3.71 11.42 12.98
C THR A 398 -3.97 10.51 14.18
N VAL A 399 -2.94 9.80 14.63
CA VAL A 399 -2.99 8.81 15.70
C VAL A 399 -2.27 9.33 16.95
N PRO A 400 -2.97 9.44 18.09
CA PRO A 400 -2.38 9.85 19.36
C PRO A 400 -1.20 8.97 19.77
N LEU A 401 -0.22 9.58 20.44
CA LEU A 401 0.99 8.86 20.88
C LEU A 401 0.68 7.66 21.77
N ASN A 402 -0.36 7.71 22.61
CA ASN A 402 -0.78 6.58 23.45
C ASN A 402 -1.38 5.42 22.65
N SER A 403 -1.88 5.68 21.43
CA SER A 403 -2.49 4.67 20.57
C SER A 403 -1.50 4.06 19.58
N ASN A 404 -0.51 4.81 19.08
CA ASN A 404 0.54 4.25 18.24
C ASN A 404 1.75 3.69 19.00
N ASN A 405 1.80 3.82 20.34
CA ASN A 405 2.92 3.32 21.17
C ASN A 405 3.03 1.79 21.17
N SER A 406 4.22 1.28 21.55
CA SER A 406 4.41 -0.17 21.72
C SER A 406 3.52 -0.75 22.82
N PHE A 407 3.16 -2.01 22.59
CA PHE A 407 2.37 -2.84 23.48
C PHE A 407 2.99 -4.24 23.55
N ASN A 408 2.59 -5.03 24.54
CA ASN A 408 3.01 -6.43 24.70
C ASN A 408 4.55 -6.66 24.69
N ASN A 409 5.33 -5.71 25.21
CA ASN A 409 6.81 -5.70 25.20
C ASN A 409 7.44 -5.80 23.80
N SER A 410 6.73 -5.38 22.75
CA SER A 410 7.29 -5.28 21.40
C SER A 410 8.45 -4.29 21.35
N ARG A 411 9.42 -4.54 20.45
CA ARG A 411 10.50 -3.58 20.21
C ARG A 411 9.91 -2.34 19.55
N GLN A 412 10.43 -1.17 19.93
CA GLN A 412 9.98 0.11 19.42
C GLN A 412 11.14 0.90 18.81
N GLU A 413 10.85 1.61 17.72
CA GLU A 413 11.63 2.74 17.23
C GLU A 413 10.73 3.98 17.12
N SER A 414 11.24 5.13 17.53
CA SER A 414 10.44 6.36 17.63
C SER A 414 11.04 7.46 16.77
N PHE A 415 10.18 8.13 16.00
CA PHE A 415 10.55 9.17 15.05
C PHE A 415 9.87 10.48 15.43
N TRP A 416 10.67 11.46 15.81
CA TRP A 416 10.21 12.82 16.11
C TRP A 416 10.18 13.70 14.86
N GLY A 417 9.19 14.58 14.76
CA GLY A 417 9.00 15.46 13.62
C GLY A 417 8.39 14.75 12.41
N ALA A 418 7.76 13.58 12.59
CA ALA A 418 7.19 12.77 11.52
C ALA A 418 5.66 12.78 11.59
N THR A 419 5.03 13.24 10.50
CA THR A 419 3.58 13.14 10.31
C THR A 419 3.15 11.72 9.94
N HIS A 420 1.86 11.43 10.02
CA HIS A 420 1.30 10.11 9.76
C HIS A 420 1.58 9.62 8.35
N GLN A 421 1.60 10.51 7.35
CA GLN A 421 2.00 10.14 5.99
C GLN A 421 3.52 10.10 5.82
N SER A 422 4.26 11.06 6.38
CA SER A 422 5.72 11.16 6.15
C SER A 422 6.53 10.08 6.86
N ILE A 423 6.00 9.48 7.93
CA ILE A 423 6.69 8.41 8.66
C ILE A 423 6.99 7.19 7.79
N VAL A 424 6.14 6.88 6.81
CA VAL A 424 6.36 5.76 5.88
C VAL A 424 7.70 5.91 5.14
N ASN A 425 8.02 7.14 4.74
CA ASN A 425 9.29 7.44 4.08
C ASN A 425 10.46 7.57 5.08
N LYS A 426 10.24 8.29 6.19
CA LYS A 426 11.28 8.52 7.22
C LYS A 426 11.76 7.23 7.88
N ALA A 427 10.88 6.23 7.98
CA ALA A 427 11.18 4.94 8.57
C ALA A 427 11.96 3.99 7.62
N GLN A 428 12.18 4.35 6.35
CA GLN A 428 12.72 3.42 5.35
C GLN A 428 14.03 2.73 5.78
N LYS A 429 14.94 3.46 6.43
CA LYS A 429 16.22 2.90 6.90
C LYS A 429 16.02 1.85 7.99
N ALA A 430 15.18 2.17 8.98
CA ALA A 430 14.83 1.27 10.07
C ALA A 430 14.14 0.01 9.55
N VAL A 431 13.19 0.17 8.62
CA VAL A 431 12.49 -0.93 7.96
C VAL A 431 13.47 -1.83 7.21
N ILE A 432 14.32 -1.27 6.36
CA ILE A 432 15.28 -2.04 5.57
C ILE A 432 16.30 -2.73 6.48
N LYS A 433 16.75 -2.08 7.54
CA LYS A 433 17.62 -2.66 8.55
C LYS A 433 16.96 -3.84 9.25
N GLU A 434 15.68 -3.74 9.59
CA GLU A 434 14.93 -4.83 10.22
C GLU A 434 14.80 -6.03 9.27
N LEU A 435 14.41 -5.76 8.02
CA LEU A 435 14.16 -6.78 7.02
C LEU A 435 15.43 -7.47 6.51
N THR A 436 16.55 -6.75 6.42
CA THR A 436 17.79 -7.25 5.79
C THR A 436 18.95 -7.44 6.77
N GLY A 437 18.82 -6.96 8.00
CA GLY A 437 19.92 -6.87 8.96
C GLY A 437 20.97 -5.80 8.64
N THR A 438 20.83 -5.07 7.52
CA THR A 438 21.78 -4.04 7.07
C THR A 438 21.07 -2.70 6.90
N GLU A 439 21.60 -1.67 7.54
CA GLU A 439 21.07 -0.31 7.38
C GLU A 439 21.57 0.28 6.04
N PRO A 440 20.68 0.82 5.18
CA PRO A 440 21.09 1.34 3.88
C PRO A 440 21.79 2.70 4.03
N GLU A 441 22.80 2.96 3.18
CA GLU A 441 23.62 4.18 3.25
C GLU A 441 22.83 5.44 2.85
N THR A 442 21.92 5.31 1.88
CA THR A 442 21.16 6.43 1.30
C THR A 442 19.67 6.25 1.53
N GLU A 443 18.98 7.36 1.81
CA GLU A 443 17.52 7.44 1.74
C GLU A 443 17.10 7.78 0.31
N ILE A 444 16.05 7.11 -0.16
CA ILE A 444 15.34 7.51 -1.38
C ILE A 444 14.28 8.51 -0.97
N THR A 445 14.35 9.69 -1.56
CA THR A 445 13.36 10.75 -1.39
C THR A 445 12.96 11.27 -2.75
N SER A 446 11.68 11.22 -3.05
CA SER A 446 11.11 11.89 -4.21
C SER A 446 10.61 13.28 -3.80
N SER A 447 10.30 14.13 -4.79
CA SER A 447 9.68 15.42 -4.52
C SER A 447 8.34 15.19 -3.79
N PRO A 448 8.12 15.83 -2.63
CA PRO A 448 6.87 15.71 -1.91
C PRO A 448 5.71 16.19 -2.78
N ILE A 449 4.51 15.64 -2.56
CA ILE A 449 3.29 16.25 -3.07
C ILE A 449 3.01 17.45 -2.19
N GLU A 450 3.28 18.65 -2.72
CA GLU A 450 3.06 19.91 -2.03
C GLU A 450 1.67 20.47 -2.36
N LYS A 451 1.17 20.14 -3.55
CA LYS A 451 -0.03 20.75 -4.13
C LYS A 451 -0.86 19.73 -4.89
N LEU A 452 -2.17 19.85 -4.82
CA LEU A 452 -3.13 19.02 -5.55
C LEU A 452 -4.10 19.92 -6.33
N LEU A 453 -4.40 19.55 -7.58
CA LEU A 453 -5.64 19.95 -8.25
C LEU A 453 -6.58 18.76 -8.33
N MET A 454 -7.77 18.87 -7.74
CA MET A 454 -8.82 17.85 -7.81
C MET A 454 -10.00 18.35 -8.65
N PHE A 455 -10.19 17.75 -9.81
CA PHE A 455 -11.30 17.98 -10.72
C PHE A 455 -12.41 16.97 -10.42
N ARG A 456 -13.66 17.42 -10.41
CA ARG A 456 -14.85 16.60 -10.15
C ARG A 456 -15.93 16.99 -11.14
N ILE A 457 -16.63 16.02 -11.73
CA ILE A 457 -17.82 16.25 -12.55
C ILE A 457 -18.99 15.45 -12.01
N PHE A 458 -20.14 16.12 -11.99
CA PHE A 458 -21.43 15.51 -11.69
C PHE A 458 -22.19 15.37 -13.01
N SER A 459 -22.60 14.14 -13.33
CA SER A 459 -23.30 13.73 -14.56
C SER A 459 -24.41 14.70 -15.02
N PRO A 460 -24.75 14.73 -16.33
CA PRO A 460 -24.46 13.69 -17.34
C PRO A 460 -23.41 14.11 -18.38
N ALA A 461 -22.17 14.25 -17.94
CA ALA A 461 -21.02 14.54 -18.79
C ALA A 461 -19.77 13.88 -18.24
N ASP A 462 -18.88 13.53 -19.16
CA ASP A 462 -17.56 13.00 -18.89
C ASP A 462 -16.52 14.05 -19.26
N PHE A 463 -15.32 14.00 -18.67
CA PHE A 463 -14.29 14.99 -18.97
C PHE A 463 -12.94 14.43 -19.45
N GLN A 464 -12.22 15.30 -20.17
CA GLN A 464 -10.79 15.21 -20.43
C GLN A 464 -10.12 16.52 -20.04
N ILE A 465 -9.11 16.44 -19.18
CA ILE A 465 -8.25 17.54 -18.77
C ILE A 465 -7.01 17.56 -19.65
N ILE A 466 -6.61 18.74 -20.10
CA ILE A 466 -5.36 18.97 -20.83
C ILE A 466 -4.55 19.99 -20.03
N ALA A 467 -3.38 19.58 -19.55
CA ALA A 467 -2.45 20.40 -18.79
C ALA A 467 -1.73 21.44 -19.67
N PRO A 468 -1.09 22.47 -19.06
CA PRO A 468 -0.35 23.49 -19.79
C PRO A 468 0.76 22.96 -20.71
N ASP A 469 1.32 21.78 -20.41
CA ASP A 469 2.33 21.11 -21.23
C ASP A 469 1.73 20.19 -22.33
N GLY A 470 0.40 20.20 -22.47
CA GLY A 470 -0.34 19.45 -23.49
C GLY A 470 -0.67 18.00 -23.10
N LYS A 471 -0.21 17.52 -21.94
CA LYS A 471 -0.54 16.17 -21.46
C LYS A 471 -1.99 16.08 -21.02
N ARG A 472 -2.60 14.92 -21.24
CA ARG A 472 -4.03 14.68 -21.02
C ARG A 472 -4.30 13.74 -19.84
N LEU A 473 -5.43 13.94 -19.18
CA LEU A 473 -5.95 13.07 -18.11
C LEU A 473 -7.48 12.99 -18.19
N GLY A 474 -8.07 11.80 -18.17
CA GLY A 474 -9.54 11.60 -18.20
C GLY A 474 -10.01 10.69 -19.34
N ARG A 475 -11.29 10.77 -19.72
CA ARG A 475 -11.85 10.00 -20.85
C ARG A 475 -11.16 10.37 -22.16
N ASP A 476 -10.83 9.38 -23.01
CA ASP A 476 -10.36 9.66 -24.36
C ASP A 476 -11.52 10.13 -25.23
N LEU A 477 -11.61 11.43 -25.49
CA LEU A 477 -12.64 12.00 -26.36
C LEU A 477 -12.37 11.76 -27.86
N SER A 478 -11.20 11.22 -28.22
CA SER A 478 -10.83 10.90 -29.61
C SER A 478 -11.03 9.43 -29.98
N GLY A 479 -11.35 8.57 -29.01
CA GLY A 479 -11.48 7.13 -29.16
C GLY A 479 -12.33 6.50 -28.05
N GLU A 480 -12.05 5.25 -27.71
CA GLU A 480 -12.62 4.58 -26.54
C GLU A 480 -11.53 4.39 -25.47
N GLY A 481 -11.86 4.64 -24.21
CA GLY A 481 -10.96 4.37 -23.07
C GLY A 481 -10.56 5.62 -22.29
N ILE A 482 -9.48 5.47 -21.51
CA ILE A 482 -8.95 6.46 -20.57
C ILE A 482 -7.56 6.92 -21.05
N VAL A 483 -7.23 8.20 -20.84
CA VAL A 483 -5.90 8.78 -21.10
C VAL A 483 -5.28 9.24 -19.79
N GLU A 484 -4.03 8.85 -19.52
CA GLU A 484 -3.27 9.16 -18.30
C GLU A 484 -1.84 9.57 -18.65
N GLU A 485 -1.66 10.73 -19.29
CA GLU A 485 -0.35 11.23 -19.71
C GLU A 485 0.29 12.15 -18.66
N ILE A 486 -0.49 12.72 -17.75
CA ILE A 486 -0.01 13.60 -16.67
C ILE A 486 0.69 12.75 -15.61
N ALA A 487 1.95 13.04 -15.33
CA ALA A 487 2.76 12.27 -14.37
C ALA A 487 2.14 12.30 -12.97
N GLY A 488 1.86 11.12 -12.40
CA GLY A 488 1.22 10.97 -11.09
C GLY A 488 -0.27 11.35 -11.09
N GLY A 489 -0.85 11.70 -12.24
CA GLY A 489 -2.27 11.97 -12.34
C GLY A 489 -3.10 10.70 -12.14
N TYR A 490 -4.22 10.82 -11.43
CA TYR A 490 -5.18 9.75 -11.22
C TYR A 490 -6.54 10.16 -11.80
N TYR A 491 -7.26 9.22 -12.42
CA TYR A 491 -8.63 9.42 -12.87
C TYR A 491 -9.51 8.24 -12.47
N SER A 492 -10.70 8.53 -11.92
CA SER A 492 -11.62 7.54 -11.38
C SER A 492 -12.31 6.67 -12.45
N GLY A 493 -12.20 7.04 -13.72
CA GLY A 493 -12.98 6.44 -14.81
C GLY A 493 -14.35 7.12 -15.03
N PHE A 494 -15.03 6.70 -16.11
CA PHE A 494 -16.30 7.27 -16.60
C PHE A 494 -17.47 6.27 -16.58
N THR A 495 -17.35 5.20 -15.78
CA THR A 495 -18.41 4.18 -15.68
C THR A 495 -19.43 4.46 -14.58
N SER A 496 -19.10 5.37 -13.66
CA SER A 496 -19.99 5.82 -12.58
C SER A 496 -20.66 7.16 -12.95
N SER A 497 -21.63 7.59 -12.13
CA SER A 497 -22.33 8.86 -12.32
C SER A 497 -21.50 10.10 -11.93
N SER A 498 -20.37 9.89 -11.27
CA SER A 498 -19.47 10.96 -10.82
C SER A 498 -18.05 10.61 -11.26
N GLU A 499 -17.35 11.55 -11.89
CA GLU A 499 -15.95 11.34 -12.23
C GLU A 499 -15.07 12.33 -11.48
N TYR A 500 -13.86 11.92 -11.13
CA TYR A 500 -12.87 12.82 -10.57
C TYR A 500 -11.47 12.49 -11.07
N ALA A 501 -10.63 13.52 -11.10
CA ALA A 501 -9.23 13.41 -11.42
C ALA A 501 -8.40 14.22 -10.43
N VAL A 502 -7.24 13.69 -10.06
CA VAL A 502 -6.28 14.34 -9.17
C VAL A 502 -4.97 14.54 -9.92
N ILE A 503 -4.45 15.77 -9.89
CA ILE A 503 -3.16 16.12 -10.45
C ILE A 503 -2.25 16.57 -9.31
N PRO A 504 -1.24 15.78 -8.93
CA PRO A 504 -0.25 16.19 -7.94
C PRO A 504 0.79 17.13 -8.54
N ASN A 505 1.26 18.07 -7.74
CA ASN A 505 2.22 19.11 -8.11
C ASN A 505 1.91 19.75 -9.49
N PRO A 506 0.70 20.29 -9.67
CA PRO A 506 0.20 20.79 -10.94
C PRO A 506 1.09 21.93 -11.49
N LEU A 507 1.30 21.94 -12.81
CA LEU A 507 1.96 23.05 -13.48
C LEU A 507 1.09 24.31 -13.41
N PRO A 508 1.63 25.49 -13.05
CA PRO A 508 0.89 26.74 -13.15
C PRO A 508 0.59 27.06 -14.62
N GLY A 509 -0.62 27.54 -14.90
CA GLY A 509 -1.05 27.84 -16.26
C GLY A 509 -2.54 27.63 -16.50
N GLU A 510 -2.92 27.60 -17.78
CA GLU A 510 -4.28 27.30 -18.21
C GLU A 510 -4.43 25.81 -18.49
N TYR A 511 -5.42 25.18 -17.85
CA TYR A 511 -5.87 23.83 -18.17
C TYR A 511 -7.13 23.91 -19.01
N GLN A 512 -7.23 23.05 -20.04
CA GLN A 512 -8.48 22.86 -20.77
C GLN A 512 -9.24 21.70 -20.15
N VAL A 513 -10.53 21.88 -19.89
CA VAL A 513 -11.43 20.82 -19.44
C VAL A 513 -12.48 20.63 -20.52
N LYS A 514 -12.29 19.60 -21.34
CA LYS A 514 -13.22 19.22 -22.40
C LYS A 514 -14.27 18.29 -21.84
N LEU A 515 -15.52 18.56 -22.16
CA LEU A 515 -16.68 17.83 -21.69
C LEU A 515 -17.39 17.13 -22.85
N LEU A 516 -17.82 15.90 -22.64
CA LEU A 516 -18.64 15.14 -23.56
C LEU A 516 -19.95 14.76 -22.89
N GLY A 517 -21.07 15.21 -23.46
CA GLY A 517 -22.40 14.89 -22.94
C GLY A 517 -22.73 13.41 -23.10
N THR A 518 -23.05 12.74 -21.99
CA THR A 518 -23.49 11.34 -21.97
C THR A 518 -25.00 11.19 -21.78
N GLY A 519 -25.68 12.27 -21.42
CA GLY A 519 -27.12 12.33 -21.23
C GLY A 519 -27.67 13.74 -21.43
N VAL A 520 -28.96 13.92 -21.15
CA VAL A 520 -29.62 15.23 -21.12
C VAL A 520 -29.74 15.67 -19.67
N GLY A 521 -29.21 16.84 -19.32
CA GLY A 521 -29.38 17.38 -17.98
C GLY A 521 -28.45 18.53 -17.64
N SER A 522 -28.55 18.98 -16.40
CA SER A 522 -27.58 19.89 -15.79
C SER A 522 -26.36 19.10 -15.35
N TYR A 523 -25.17 19.66 -15.55
CA TYR A 523 -23.92 19.14 -15.04
C TYR A 523 -23.24 20.19 -14.15
N ARG A 524 -22.33 19.73 -13.29
CA ARG A 524 -21.49 20.60 -12.46
C ARG A 524 -20.04 20.14 -12.52
N VAL A 525 -19.12 21.06 -12.81
CA VAL A 525 -17.67 20.83 -12.71
C VAL A 525 -17.15 21.59 -11.51
N VAL A 526 -16.40 20.92 -10.64
CA VAL A 526 -15.77 21.51 -9.46
C VAL A 526 -14.28 21.25 -9.53
N VAL A 527 -13.47 22.28 -9.34
CA VAL A 527 -12.01 22.17 -9.24
C VAL A 527 -11.56 22.73 -7.90
N ASN A 528 -10.71 21.97 -7.21
CA ASN A 528 -10.18 22.33 -5.91
C ASN A 528 -8.67 22.38 -6.02
N TYR A 529 -8.07 23.49 -5.61
CA TYR A 529 -6.65 23.57 -5.31
C TYR A 529 -6.46 23.33 -3.82
N ILE A 530 -5.49 22.50 -3.46
CA ILE A 530 -5.20 22.14 -2.08
C ILE A 530 -3.68 22.12 -1.89
N ASP A 531 -3.18 22.78 -0.86
CA ASP A 531 -1.80 22.67 -0.38
C ASP A 531 -1.75 22.46 1.14
N ASP A 532 -0.58 22.61 1.76
CA ASP A 532 -0.36 22.42 3.19
C ASP A 532 -0.98 23.53 4.07
N THR A 533 -1.52 24.60 3.49
CA THR A 533 -2.06 25.76 4.22
C THR A 533 -3.44 26.21 3.78
N THR A 534 -3.83 25.96 2.54
CA THR A 534 -5.03 26.51 1.92
C THR A 534 -5.76 25.50 1.04
N SER A 535 -7.07 25.73 0.90
CA SER A 535 -7.91 25.04 -0.07
C SER A 535 -8.81 26.08 -0.76
N THR A 536 -8.76 26.16 -2.09
CA THR A 536 -9.62 27.07 -2.87
C THR A 536 -10.46 26.27 -3.86
N GLU A 537 -11.72 26.67 -4.05
CA GLU A 537 -12.69 25.98 -4.89
C GLU A 537 -13.14 26.88 -6.05
N SER A 538 -13.30 26.28 -7.22
CA SER A 538 -13.99 26.88 -8.36
C SER A 538 -15.08 25.96 -8.89
N VAL A 539 -16.27 26.50 -9.11
CA VAL A 539 -17.44 25.75 -9.56
C VAL A 539 -17.95 26.34 -10.87
N TYR A 540 -18.26 25.47 -11.82
CA TYR A 540 -19.03 25.80 -13.02
C TYR A 540 -20.24 24.89 -13.12
N SER A 541 -21.38 25.43 -13.55
CA SER A 541 -22.59 24.64 -13.83
C SER A 541 -23.17 25.03 -15.16
N GLY A 542 -23.66 24.03 -15.89
CA GLY A 542 -24.24 24.20 -17.21
C GLY A 542 -25.24 23.11 -17.52
N SER A 543 -25.75 23.11 -18.75
CA SER A 543 -26.59 22.04 -19.28
C SER A 543 -25.92 21.42 -20.50
N ILE A 544 -26.11 20.13 -20.70
CA ILE A 544 -25.53 19.38 -21.80
C ILE A 544 -26.53 18.37 -22.37
N THR A 545 -26.39 18.03 -23.64
CA THR A 545 -27.13 16.96 -24.31
C THR A 545 -26.19 15.88 -24.86
N PRO A 546 -26.68 14.67 -25.19
CA PRO A 546 -25.83 13.59 -25.63
C PRO A 546 -24.98 13.95 -26.85
N ASN A 547 -23.68 13.70 -26.78
CA ASN A 547 -22.65 14.03 -27.78
C ASN A 547 -22.35 15.54 -27.93
N ASP A 548 -22.92 16.41 -27.10
CA ASP A 548 -22.46 17.79 -27.03
C ASP A 548 -21.02 17.83 -26.53
N ASN A 549 -20.20 18.67 -27.18
CA ASN A 549 -18.85 18.95 -26.75
C ASN A 549 -18.80 20.37 -26.21
N GLN A 550 -18.40 20.52 -24.95
CA GLN A 550 -18.17 21.82 -24.33
C GLN A 550 -16.73 21.92 -23.84
N GLU A 551 -16.20 23.13 -23.77
CA GLU A 551 -14.84 23.36 -23.28
C GLU A 551 -14.89 24.42 -22.18
N LEU A 552 -14.31 24.10 -21.04
CA LEU A 552 -14.02 25.03 -19.96
C LEU A 552 -12.52 25.29 -19.91
N LYS A 553 -12.15 26.46 -19.42
CA LYS A 553 -10.79 26.83 -19.04
C LYS A 553 -10.70 26.98 -17.54
N LEU A 554 -9.69 26.34 -16.97
CA LEU A 554 -9.24 26.57 -15.61
C LEU A 554 -7.94 27.38 -15.66
N SER A 555 -7.98 28.60 -15.13
CA SER A 555 -6.74 29.34 -14.82
C SER A 555 -6.25 28.92 -13.44
N TYR A 556 -4.98 28.51 -13.34
CA TYR A 556 -4.30 28.18 -12.09
C TYR A 556 -3.00 29.00 -11.96
N GLN A 557 -2.96 29.94 -10.99
CA GLN A 557 -1.82 30.80 -10.69
C GLN A 557 -1.74 31.13 -9.19
N GLY A 558 -0.54 31.07 -8.59
CA GLY A 558 -0.30 31.42 -7.18
C GLY A 558 -0.88 30.38 -6.21
N GLU A 559 -2.20 30.41 -6.03
CA GLU A 559 -3.08 29.52 -5.23
C GLU A 559 -4.55 29.63 -5.72
N GLU A 560 -4.81 30.44 -6.75
CA GLU A 560 -6.15 30.71 -7.25
C GLU A 560 -6.51 29.78 -8.40
N VAL A 561 -7.70 29.19 -8.30
CA VAL A 561 -8.35 28.45 -9.38
C VAL A 561 -9.59 29.19 -9.87
N LYS A 562 -9.71 29.32 -11.20
CA LYS A 562 -10.90 29.93 -11.82
C LYS A 562 -11.36 29.18 -13.06
N LEU A 563 -12.52 28.54 -12.96
CA LEU A 563 -13.24 27.95 -14.09
C LEU A 563 -14.02 29.01 -14.88
N SER A 564 -14.01 28.87 -16.21
CA SER A 564 -14.80 29.69 -17.14
C SER A 564 -15.11 28.91 -18.41
N ILE A 565 -16.24 29.20 -19.07
CA ILE A 565 -16.55 28.60 -20.38
C ILE A 565 -15.71 29.23 -21.48
N VAL A 566 -15.32 28.44 -22.48
CA VAL A 566 -14.71 28.95 -23.71
C VAL A 566 -15.83 29.35 -24.67
N ASP A 567 -16.06 30.65 -24.82
CA ASP A 567 -16.98 31.17 -25.83
C ASP A 567 -16.42 30.94 -27.24
N ASN A 568 -16.94 29.94 -27.95
CA ASN A 568 -16.63 29.70 -29.36
C ASN A 568 -17.26 30.75 -30.32
N ASN A 569 -17.84 31.83 -29.79
CA ASN A 569 -18.49 32.89 -30.56
C ASN A 569 -17.53 34.01 -30.99
N ASN A 570 -16.36 33.65 -31.53
CA ASN A 570 -15.45 34.62 -32.13
C ASN A 570 -15.03 34.21 -33.55
N VAL A 571 -16.03 34.10 -34.44
CA VAL A 571 -15.79 34.24 -35.89
C VAL A 571 -16.02 35.70 -36.27
N GLY A 572 -14.89 36.41 -36.38
CA GLY A 572 -14.65 37.74 -36.97
C GLY A 572 -15.83 38.61 -37.41
N GLY A 573 -16.15 39.61 -36.58
CA GLY A 573 -16.82 40.83 -37.02
C GLY A 573 -15.87 41.74 -37.79
N GLY A 574 -15.68 41.48 -39.09
CA GLY A 574 -15.05 42.38 -40.05
C GLY A 574 -16.11 43.21 -40.79
N ALA A 575 -15.95 44.54 -40.76
CA ALA A 575 -16.85 45.52 -41.33
C ALA A 575 -17.06 45.39 -42.86
N GLY A 576 -18.30 45.56 -43.31
CA GLY A 576 -18.67 45.80 -44.71
C GLY A 576 -20.17 46.03 -44.83
N GLY A 577 -20.58 47.28 -45.10
CA GLY A 577 -21.95 47.74 -44.95
C GLY A 577 -22.86 47.64 -46.18
N GLY A 578 -24.01 48.30 -46.05
CA GLY A 578 -24.84 48.78 -47.15
C GLY A 578 -25.86 47.79 -47.69
N GLY A 579 -27.13 47.95 -47.29
CA GLY A 579 -28.25 47.13 -47.74
C GLY A 579 -28.72 47.39 -49.18
N GLY A 580 -29.58 46.49 -49.68
CA GLY A 580 -30.30 46.69 -50.93
C GLY A 580 -30.86 45.41 -51.57
N SER A 581 -32.09 45.06 -51.19
CA SER A 581 -33.22 44.57 -52.03
C SER A 581 -33.09 43.39 -53.02
N ASN A 582 -34.08 42.48 -52.86
CA ASN A 582 -34.98 41.85 -53.85
C ASN A 582 -34.59 40.56 -54.64
N ALA A 583 -35.40 39.53 -54.35
CA ALA A 583 -36.20 38.68 -55.25
C ALA A 583 -35.57 37.93 -56.45
N GLY A 584 -35.85 36.61 -56.50
CA GLY A 584 -36.32 35.96 -57.73
C GLY A 584 -35.58 34.68 -58.18
N GLY A 585 -36.23 33.52 -57.96
CA GLY A 585 -36.49 32.46 -58.96
C GLY A 585 -35.34 31.64 -59.57
N GLY A 586 -35.56 30.32 -59.71
CA GLY A 586 -34.89 29.52 -60.75
C GLY A 586 -34.63 28.05 -60.41
N SER A 587 -35.38 27.17 -61.06
CA SER A 587 -35.36 25.70 -61.01
C SER A 587 -34.32 25.02 -61.93
N GLY A 588 -33.98 23.76 -61.62
CA GLY A 588 -33.50 22.72 -62.56
C GLY A 588 -32.00 22.40 -62.46
N GLY A 589 -31.51 21.16 -62.56
CA GLY A 589 -32.10 19.85 -62.78
C GLY A 589 -31.02 18.73 -62.76
N SER A 590 -31.47 17.50 -62.47
CA SER A 590 -31.03 16.17 -62.94
C SER A 590 -29.55 15.80 -63.21
N GLY A 591 -29.15 14.63 -62.68
CA GLY A 591 -28.51 13.56 -63.47
C GLY A 591 -27.33 12.82 -62.82
N GLY A 592 -27.41 11.48 -62.72
CA GLY A 592 -26.22 10.62 -62.60
C GLY A 592 -26.40 9.28 -61.86
N PHE A 593 -26.70 8.21 -62.60
CA PHE A 593 -26.82 6.81 -62.18
C PHE A 593 -25.49 6.03 -62.28
N GLY A 594 -25.37 4.94 -61.52
CA GLY A 594 -24.54 3.74 -61.81
C GLY A 594 -23.85 3.18 -60.54
N GLY A 595 -23.95 1.90 -60.12
CA GLY A 595 -24.54 0.68 -60.68
C GLY A 595 -23.52 -0.48 -60.71
N GLY A 596 -23.74 -1.54 -59.91
CA GLY A 596 -23.15 -2.90 -60.06
C GLY A 596 -22.18 -3.33 -58.94
N GLY A 597 -22.23 -4.50 -58.29
CA GLY A 597 -23.03 -5.72 -58.48
C GLY A 597 -22.16 -6.99 -58.60
N GLY A 598 -22.39 -7.98 -57.72
CA GLY A 598 -21.93 -9.40 -57.83
C GLY A 598 -20.74 -9.77 -56.92
N GLY A 599 -20.72 -10.84 -56.10
CA GLY A 599 -21.51 -12.07 -56.04
C GLY A 599 -20.63 -13.30 -56.38
N GLY A 600 -20.54 -14.32 -55.51
CA GLY A 600 -20.10 -15.67 -55.93
C GLY A 600 -19.17 -16.49 -55.00
N ASN A 601 -19.75 -17.05 -53.93
CA ASN A 601 -19.75 -18.44 -53.43
C ASN A 601 -18.84 -19.58 -53.98
N ILE A 602 -18.67 -20.63 -53.13
CA ILE A 602 -18.28 -22.07 -53.37
C ILE A 602 -16.75 -22.36 -53.33
N GLY A 603 -16.16 -23.35 -52.65
CA GLY A 603 -16.58 -24.55 -51.90
C GLY A 603 -15.52 -25.66 -52.06
N GLY A 604 -15.36 -26.61 -51.11
CA GLY A 604 -14.88 -27.98 -51.41
C GLY A 604 -13.57 -28.53 -50.78
N ILE A 605 -13.70 -29.20 -49.63
CA ILE A 605 -13.33 -30.61 -49.28
C ILE A 605 -12.09 -31.29 -49.95
N GLY A 606 -11.24 -31.93 -49.14
CA GLY A 606 -10.36 -33.04 -49.58
C GLY A 606 -9.50 -33.66 -48.47
N GLY A 607 -9.70 -34.96 -48.20
CA GLY A 607 -9.07 -35.74 -47.11
C GLY A 607 -7.69 -36.36 -47.40
N ALA A 608 -7.16 -36.99 -46.34
CA ALA A 608 -5.88 -37.74 -46.16
C ALA A 608 -5.75 -39.02 -47.05
N PRO A 609 -4.74 -39.94 -46.92
CA PRO A 609 -3.64 -40.09 -45.92
C PRO A 609 -2.27 -40.64 -46.47
N THR A 610 -1.24 -40.75 -45.61
CA THR A 610 -0.34 -41.94 -45.55
C THR A 610 0.48 -41.99 -44.25
N SER A 611 0.64 -43.22 -43.74
CA SER A 611 1.19 -43.70 -42.46
C SER A 611 2.71 -43.91 -42.42
N GLY A 612 3.30 -43.93 -41.21
CA GLY A 612 4.44 -44.80 -40.89
C GLY A 612 5.26 -44.42 -39.64
N GLY A 613 5.35 -45.32 -38.64
CA GLY A 613 6.49 -45.38 -37.70
C GLY A 613 6.17 -45.49 -36.21
N ILE A 614 6.34 -46.71 -35.66
CA ILE A 614 6.30 -47.15 -34.24
C ILE A 614 7.62 -46.65 -33.56
N VAL A 615 7.75 -46.28 -32.27
CA VAL A 615 7.89 -47.08 -31.02
C VAL A 615 7.79 -46.17 -29.76
N SER A 616 7.30 -46.77 -28.67
CA SER A 616 6.98 -46.29 -27.31
C SER A 616 7.97 -45.38 -26.55
N SER A 617 7.40 -44.46 -25.77
CA SER A 617 7.88 -44.09 -24.43
C SER A 617 6.69 -43.80 -23.52
N SER A 618 6.65 -44.45 -22.35
CA SER A 618 5.88 -44.13 -21.13
C SER A 618 4.67 -43.19 -21.29
N ALA A 619 3.46 -43.71 -21.05
CA ALA A 619 2.27 -42.92 -20.85
C ALA A 619 2.49 -41.88 -19.74
N VAL A 620 2.87 -40.67 -20.13
CA VAL A 620 2.60 -39.48 -19.34
C VAL A 620 1.10 -39.30 -19.47
N ASN A 621 0.35 -39.58 -18.41
CA ASN A 621 -1.04 -39.15 -18.31
C ASN A 621 -1.04 -37.62 -18.35
N LEU A 622 -1.09 -37.05 -19.56
CA LEU A 622 -1.38 -35.64 -19.74
C LEU A 622 -2.85 -35.47 -19.37
N LEU A 623 -3.09 -34.78 -18.26
CA LEU A 623 -4.42 -34.32 -17.86
C LEU A 623 -5.07 -33.65 -19.08
N THR A 624 -6.31 -34.02 -19.39
CA THR A 624 -7.10 -33.33 -20.42
C THR A 624 -7.44 -31.91 -19.95
N ASP A 625 -7.79 -30.99 -20.86
CA ASP A 625 -8.26 -29.65 -20.49
C ASP A 625 -9.45 -29.71 -19.51
N THR A 626 -10.27 -30.74 -19.69
CA THR A 626 -11.37 -31.15 -18.81
C THR A 626 -10.87 -31.52 -17.40
N ASP A 627 -9.81 -32.34 -17.28
CA ASP A 627 -9.20 -32.67 -15.98
C ASP A 627 -8.57 -31.45 -15.28
N TYR A 628 -7.97 -30.53 -16.05
CA TYR A 628 -7.41 -29.30 -15.50
C TYR A 628 -8.50 -28.40 -14.91
N TYR A 629 -9.60 -28.22 -15.65
CA TYR A 629 -10.77 -27.47 -15.20
C TYR A 629 -11.35 -28.03 -13.90
N TYR A 630 -11.47 -29.36 -13.77
CA TYR A 630 -11.99 -29.97 -12.55
C TYR A 630 -11.04 -29.91 -11.37
N ASN A 631 -9.75 -30.06 -11.61
CA ASN A 631 -8.76 -29.88 -10.56
C ASN A 631 -8.78 -28.45 -10.03
N SER A 632 -8.99 -27.45 -10.90
CA SER A 632 -9.21 -26.06 -10.49
C SER A 632 -10.45 -25.92 -9.59
N ILE A 633 -11.59 -26.45 -10.00
CA ILE A 633 -12.83 -26.39 -9.20
C ILE A 633 -12.67 -27.11 -7.85
N ARG A 634 -11.96 -28.25 -7.80
CA ARG A 634 -11.70 -28.95 -6.54
C ARG A 634 -10.82 -28.14 -5.59
N GLN A 635 -9.81 -27.44 -6.09
CA GLN A 635 -9.00 -26.54 -5.27
C GLN A 635 -9.82 -25.36 -4.76
N GLU A 636 -10.69 -24.78 -5.59
CA GLU A 636 -11.64 -23.75 -5.17
C GLU A 636 -12.56 -24.24 -4.05
N ILE A 637 -13.09 -25.47 -4.14
CA ILE A 637 -13.93 -26.06 -3.09
C ILE A 637 -13.18 -26.17 -1.76
N VAL A 638 -11.93 -26.66 -1.77
CA VAL A 638 -11.11 -26.78 -0.55
C VAL A 638 -10.87 -25.39 0.05
N SER A 639 -10.47 -24.42 -0.79
CA SER A 639 -10.28 -23.03 -0.36
C SER A 639 -11.55 -22.42 0.26
N LEU A 640 -12.72 -22.66 -0.33
CA LEU A 640 -14.01 -22.20 0.22
C LEU A 640 -14.32 -22.83 1.58
N GLN A 641 -14.04 -24.13 1.74
CA GLN A 641 -14.24 -24.83 3.01
C GLN A 641 -13.34 -24.25 4.11
N ASP A 642 -12.07 -23.98 3.80
CA ASP A 642 -11.13 -23.39 4.75
C ASP A 642 -11.55 -21.96 5.17
N ARG A 643 -12.03 -21.16 4.22
CA ARG A 643 -12.58 -19.82 4.49
C ARG A 643 -13.79 -19.86 5.41
N ILE A 644 -14.76 -20.74 5.11
CA ILE A 644 -15.96 -20.93 5.93
C ILE A 644 -15.54 -21.35 7.35
N LYS A 645 -14.64 -22.32 7.47
CA LYS A 645 -14.16 -22.80 8.77
C LYS A 645 -13.50 -21.69 9.58
N TRP A 646 -12.64 -20.88 8.97
CA TRP A 646 -11.97 -19.76 9.63
C TRP A 646 -12.99 -18.76 10.21
N LEU A 647 -13.98 -18.37 9.41
CA LEU A 647 -15.04 -17.44 9.84
C LEU A 647 -15.95 -18.04 10.93
N GLU A 648 -16.26 -19.34 10.86
CA GLU A 648 -17.02 -20.05 11.91
C GLU A 648 -16.24 -20.08 13.23
N ASP A 649 -14.96 -20.46 13.19
CA ASP A 649 -14.10 -20.52 14.38
C ASP A 649 -13.90 -19.13 15.01
N TYR A 650 -13.77 -18.08 14.18
CA TYR A 650 -13.73 -16.70 14.66
C TYR A 650 -15.06 -16.28 15.28
N SER A 651 -16.20 -16.52 14.62
CA SER A 651 -17.55 -16.20 15.14
C SER A 651 -17.80 -16.87 16.49
N LEU A 652 -17.43 -18.14 16.63
CA LEU A 652 -17.50 -18.89 17.89
C LEU A 652 -16.64 -18.27 19.00
N SER A 653 -15.49 -17.68 18.65
CA SER A 653 -14.64 -17.00 19.61
C SER A 653 -15.29 -15.71 20.14
N ILE A 654 -16.00 -14.98 19.28
CA ILE A 654 -16.81 -13.80 19.65
C ILE A 654 -17.98 -14.21 20.54
N GLU A 655 -18.71 -15.25 20.16
CA GLU A 655 -19.84 -15.77 20.95
C GLU A 655 -19.42 -16.16 22.37
N ARG A 656 -18.26 -16.82 22.50
CA ARG A 656 -17.71 -17.27 23.79
C ARG A 656 -17.06 -16.17 24.61
N TYR A 657 -16.76 -15.02 24.01
CA TYR A 657 -16.18 -13.90 24.73
C TYR A 657 -17.25 -13.19 25.55
N ASN A 658 -17.08 -13.24 26.88
CA ASN A 658 -18.03 -12.68 27.86
C ASN A 658 -17.84 -11.17 28.08
N GLY A 659 -16.85 -10.55 27.43
CA GLY A 659 -16.57 -9.12 27.55
C GLY A 659 -17.48 -8.21 26.71
N ILE A 660 -18.27 -8.77 25.78
CA ILE A 660 -19.14 -8.00 24.87
C ILE A 660 -20.61 -8.25 25.25
N LYS A 661 -21.42 -7.19 25.28
CA LYS A 661 -22.87 -7.31 25.50
C LYS A 661 -23.53 -8.08 24.36
N THR A 662 -24.61 -8.79 24.65
CA THR A 662 -25.28 -9.64 23.65
C THR A 662 -25.76 -8.86 22.43
N ASP A 663 -26.34 -7.68 22.63
CA ASP A 663 -26.87 -6.84 21.54
C ASP A 663 -25.74 -6.22 20.69
N ASP A 664 -24.57 -6.05 21.29
CA ASP A 664 -23.37 -5.46 20.69
C ASP A 664 -22.67 -6.44 19.74
N LYS A 665 -22.71 -7.76 20.02
CA LYS A 665 -22.11 -8.82 19.18
C LYS A 665 -22.63 -8.83 17.75
N ILE A 666 -23.82 -8.28 17.52
CA ILE A 666 -24.47 -8.21 16.20
C ILE A 666 -23.56 -7.48 15.20
N PHE A 667 -22.96 -6.35 15.60
CA PHE A 667 -22.13 -5.55 14.69
C PHE A 667 -20.91 -6.32 14.16
N LEU A 668 -20.23 -7.10 15.01
CA LEU A 668 -19.09 -7.93 14.59
C LEU A 668 -19.53 -9.15 13.78
N LEU A 669 -20.66 -9.76 14.15
CA LEU A 669 -21.11 -11.01 13.56
C LEU A 669 -21.87 -10.83 12.25
N ASP A 670 -22.56 -9.72 12.03
CA ASP A 670 -23.36 -9.45 10.84
C ASP A 670 -22.56 -9.53 9.52
N PRO A 671 -21.41 -8.82 9.37
CA PRO A 671 -20.61 -8.93 8.15
C PRO A 671 -20.08 -10.36 7.96
N ILE A 672 -19.76 -11.06 9.05
CA ILE A 672 -19.29 -12.45 9.01
C ILE A 672 -20.41 -13.40 8.59
N VAL A 673 -21.61 -13.24 9.13
CA VAL A 673 -22.79 -14.07 8.81
C VAL A 673 -23.19 -13.87 7.35
N MET A 674 -23.18 -12.63 6.87
CA MET A 674 -23.45 -12.32 5.46
C MET A 674 -22.42 -13.00 4.55
N GLU A 675 -21.12 -12.89 4.86
CA GLU A 675 -20.07 -13.54 4.08
C GLU A 675 -20.16 -15.07 4.16
N LEU A 676 -20.41 -15.65 5.34
CA LEU A 676 -20.64 -17.08 5.51
C LEU A 676 -21.79 -17.59 4.64
N ASN A 677 -22.91 -16.86 4.59
CA ASN A 677 -24.04 -17.21 3.75
C ASN A 677 -23.67 -17.17 2.26
N ARG A 678 -22.93 -16.14 1.83
CA ARG A 678 -22.41 -16.02 0.46
C ARG A 678 -21.49 -17.19 0.10
N LEU A 679 -20.51 -17.49 0.95
CA LEU A 679 -19.54 -18.56 0.73
C LEU A 679 -20.19 -19.94 0.71
N ARG A 680 -21.16 -20.19 1.60
CA ARG A 680 -21.92 -21.45 1.61
C ARG A 680 -22.74 -21.65 0.34
N LYS A 681 -23.37 -20.59 -0.17
CA LYS A 681 -24.08 -20.63 -1.45
C LYS A 681 -23.12 -20.94 -2.61
N LEU A 682 -21.98 -20.25 -2.66
CA LEU A 682 -20.96 -20.49 -3.68
C LEU A 682 -20.39 -21.93 -3.61
N LEU A 683 -20.16 -22.44 -2.40
CA LEU A 683 -19.73 -23.83 -2.19
C LEU A 683 -20.77 -24.83 -2.70
N GLN A 684 -22.07 -24.58 -2.46
CA GLN A 684 -23.16 -25.40 -2.99
C GLN A 684 -23.17 -25.40 -4.52
N GLU A 685 -23.05 -24.23 -5.15
CA GLU A 685 -23.00 -24.07 -6.62
C GLU A 685 -21.81 -24.85 -7.22
N LYS A 686 -20.60 -24.67 -6.67
CA LYS A 686 -19.40 -25.36 -7.14
C LYS A 686 -19.45 -26.88 -6.93
N THR A 687 -20.00 -27.32 -5.80
CA THR A 687 -20.20 -28.75 -5.52
C THR A 687 -21.22 -29.39 -6.47
N LEU A 688 -22.25 -28.64 -6.88
CA LEU A 688 -23.23 -29.12 -7.85
C LEU A 688 -22.61 -29.33 -9.23
N ILE A 689 -21.71 -28.44 -9.67
CA ILE A 689 -20.96 -28.60 -10.93
C ILE A 689 -20.22 -29.93 -10.95
N ILE A 690 -19.48 -30.27 -9.88
CA ILE A 690 -18.75 -31.54 -9.76
C ILE A 690 -19.67 -32.77 -9.69
N LYS A 691 -20.92 -32.62 -9.24
CA LYS A 691 -21.89 -33.73 -9.11
C LYS A 691 -22.70 -33.99 -10.38
N LEU A 692 -22.88 -32.99 -11.24
CA LEU A 692 -23.69 -33.09 -12.47
C LEU A 692 -22.95 -33.82 -13.60
N GLU A 693 -21.64 -33.97 -13.46
CA GLU A 693 -20.75 -34.72 -14.36
C GLU A 693 -20.41 -36.10 -13.79
#